data_AF-A0A7S1G6F0-F1
#
_entry.id   AF-A0A7S1G6F0-F1
#
_cell.length_a   1.000
_cell.length_b   1.000
_cell.length_c   1.000
_cell.angle_alpha   90.00
_cell.angle_beta   90.00
_cell.angle_gamma   90.00
#
_symmetry.space_group_name_H-M   'P 1'
#
loop_
_entity.id
_entity.type
_entity.pdbx_description
1 polymer ?
#
loop_
_entity_poly.entity_id
_entity_poly.type
_entity_poly.pdbx_seq_one_letter_code
_entity_poly.pdbx_strand_id
1 'polypeptide(L)'
;GDDDDDDDAEVQRALRGVGGSGSAGGAALRRMGGKAVKDLGKSNALRKIEEESARRAAELQARLAERQREEDEAERARQAARAAEAAEELEGTDVDDETRKRLLEELDRDRAALTRALEVERERQAVELADRLEQRKQEALARRVRAAEAQAEEELRRKHAAALAVKEKEAERERRALEAECDDEAAAMFKDAAKAEGEEEGASEGVAEAAAVGAALEEEVARLHGAHERELAALDAALEGARRRQKAALERKLAVRREKRERELALKQEVELSAAEQQGLSPADMETLRADHAEERRLVEEDMARDEMQGLQALHAATDAAADDIEAKRARIISEHEAELERLEAKLSVERERQRAELEAKLAARRARQERAMRERQEAELRDAAAGSHGAVDSVVAEVAARHEEEAAALEAEGLEERGAAIDELGKGLDAAEAALRAEKELRRITDAHEREKVALEQRLRVERQRQEAELQQKLRKRREKRESELRLDAERALLRTAGPGSGGETPREAALQEAERRVMEQLRQQEAADREAFKKKLADDEATMRAAIEAKNADAESQARAIREAHERELESLVGRRGAEKRRQRAALEERLRLRQAKRAEELRRKQEAALLEEQLKHAEEEANVVVDLDKSASSDDDDDDEGGDGS
;
A
#
# COMPACT_ATOMS: atom_id res chain seq x y z
N GLY A 1 -65.25 -13.05 -3.85
CA GLY A 1 -65.06 -11.62 -4.13
C GLY A 1 -63.58 -11.38 -4.08
N ASP A 2 -62.81 -12.09 -4.90
CA ASP A 2 -62.79 -12.08 -6.38
C ASP A 2 -62.06 -10.81 -6.82
N ASP A 3 -60.80 -10.99 -7.23
CA ASP A 3 -60.08 -10.25 -8.28
C ASP A 3 -58.56 -10.51 -8.15
N ASP A 4 -58.08 -11.71 -8.51
CA ASP A 4 -56.64 -12.05 -8.59
C ASP A 4 -56.36 -13.10 -9.69
N ASP A 5 -56.84 -12.90 -10.94
CA ASP A 5 -56.66 -13.88 -12.03
C ASP A 5 -56.16 -13.30 -13.38
N ASP A 6 -55.72 -12.04 -13.47
CA ASP A 6 -55.39 -11.41 -14.77
C ASP A 6 -53.89 -11.28 -15.14
N ASP A 7 -52.93 -11.67 -14.29
CA ASP A 7 -51.50 -11.50 -14.60
C ASP A 7 -50.79 -12.73 -15.22
N ASP A 8 -51.44 -13.91 -15.26
CA ASP A 8 -50.83 -15.15 -15.78
C ASP A 8 -51.03 -15.37 -17.30
N ALA A 9 -51.80 -14.52 -17.97
CA ALA A 9 -52.10 -14.65 -19.40
C ALA A 9 -51.08 -13.97 -20.33
N GLU A 10 -50.23 -13.05 -19.84
CA GLU A 10 -49.34 -12.26 -20.68
C GLU A 10 -47.94 -12.92 -20.88
N VAL A 11 -47.55 -13.83 -19.98
CA VAL A 11 -46.24 -14.52 -20.05
C VAL A 11 -46.26 -15.70 -21.05
N GLN A 12 -47.42 -16.30 -21.33
CA GLN A 12 -47.53 -17.43 -22.26
C GLN A 12 -47.62 -17.02 -23.73
N ARG A 13 -47.79 -15.71 -24.03
CA ARG A 13 -47.90 -15.19 -25.40
C ARG A 13 -46.55 -14.84 -26.06
N ALA A 14 -45.46 -14.77 -25.28
CA ALA A 14 -44.12 -14.42 -25.77
C ALA A 14 -43.30 -15.61 -26.32
N LEU A 15 -43.80 -16.86 -26.23
CA LEU A 15 -43.04 -18.07 -26.62
C LEU A 15 -43.63 -18.83 -27.83
N ARG A 16 -44.53 -18.22 -28.60
CA ARG A 16 -45.07 -18.80 -29.85
C ARG A 16 -44.90 -17.84 -31.02
N GLY A 17 -43.68 -17.74 -31.52
CA GLY A 17 -43.40 -17.04 -32.76
C GLY A 17 -42.03 -17.42 -33.30
N VAL A 18 -42.01 -17.87 -34.56
CA VAL A 18 -40.82 -18.17 -35.39
C VAL A 18 -40.26 -19.58 -35.24
N GLY A 19 -40.95 -20.53 -35.88
CA GLY A 19 -40.29 -21.64 -36.56
C GLY A 19 -39.80 -21.16 -37.93
N GLY A 20 -38.51 -21.38 -38.22
CA GLY A 20 -37.92 -21.05 -39.52
C GLY A 20 -36.41 -21.32 -39.58
N SER A 21 -36.06 -22.55 -39.96
CA SER A 21 -34.85 -22.98 -40.67
C SER A 21 -33.47 -22.46 -40.24
N GLY A 22 -32.59 -23.36 -39.78
CA GLY A 22 -31.15 -23.09 -39.78
C GLY A 22 -30.34 -23.96 -38.83
N SER A 23 -29.76 -25.02 -39.36
CA SER A 23 -28.81 -25.92 -38.70
C SER A 23 -27.54 -25.18 -38.25
N ALA A 24 -27.39 -24.91 -36.94
CA ALA A 24 -26.13 -24.89 -36.16
C ALA A 24 -26.32 -24.08 -34.85
N GLY A 25 -26.69 -24.73 -33.74
CA GLY A 25 -26.87 -23.99 -32.46
C GLY A 25 -26.96 -24.81 -31.18
N GLY A 26 -26.71 -26.12 -31.22
CA GLY A 26 -26.98 -27.04 -30.10
C GLY A 26 -25.98 -27.01 -28.93
N ALA A 27 -24.90 -26.23 -29.01
CA ALA A 27 -23.82 -26.21 -28.02
C ALA A 27 -23.74 -24.92 -27.18
N ALA A 28 -24.38 -23.83 -27.62
CA ALA A 28 -24.38 -22.54 -26.90
C ALA A 28 -25.53 -22.42 -25.88
N LEU A 29 -26.72 -22.98 -26.17
CA LEU A 29 -27.87 -22.91 -25.27
C LEU A 29 -27.72 -23.77 -24.00
N ARG A 30 -26.98 -24.89 -24.05
CA ARG A 30 -26.76 -25.77 -22.88
C ARG A 30 -25.81 -25.17 -21.84
N ARG A 31 -24.91 -24.26 -22.22
CA ARG A 31 -24.01 -23.56 -21.28
C ARG A 31 -24.66 -22.34 -20.61
N MET A 32 -25.65 -21.71 -21.26
CA MET A 32 -26.41 -20.60 -20.69
C MET A 32 -27.46 -21.07 -19.66
N GLY A 33 -28.09 -22.24 -19.88
CA GLY A 33 -29.03 -22.83 -18.92
C GLY A 33 -28.38 -23.25 -17.59
N GLY A 34 -27.12 -23.67 -17.59
CA GLY A 34 -26.40 -24.07 -16.37
C GLY A 34 -25.97 -22.91 -15.46
N LYS A 35 -25.79 -21.70 -16.00
CA LYS A 35 -25.54 -20.48 -15.21
C LYS A 35 -26.83 -19.94 -14.62
N ALA A 36 -27.88 -19.79 -15.43
CA ALA A 36 -29.18 -19.30 -14.97
C ALA A 36 -29.78 -20.19 -13.85
N VAL A 37 -29.64 -21.51 -13.94
CA VAL A 37 -30.12 -22.44 -12.89
C VAL A 37 -29.25 -22.39 -11.62
N LYS A 38 -27.93 -22.15 -11.74
CA LYS A 38 -27.05 -21.93 -10.57
C LYS A 38 -27.30 -20.58 -9.91
N ASP A 39 -27.65 -19.55 -10.66
CA ASP A 39 -27.94 -18.22 -10.15
C ASP A 39 -29.34 -18.16 -9.50
N LEU A 40 -30.33 -18.88 -10.05
CA LEU A 40 -31.63 -19.13 -9.40
C LEU A 40 -31.51 -19.98 -8.12
N GLY A 41 -30.65 -21.00 -8.13
CA GLY A 41 -30.37 -21.82 -6.94
C GLY A 41 -29.69 -21.03 -5.81
N LYS A 42 -28.79 -20.11 -6.15
CA LYS A 42 -28.18 -19.17 -5.19
C LYS A 42 -29.19 -18.14 -4.68
N SER A 43 -30.07 -17.64 -5.54
CA SER A 43 -31.12 -16.68 -5.16
C SER A 43 -32.14 -17.29 -4.18
N ASN A 44 -32.58 -18.53 -4.41
CA ASN A 44 -33.48 -19.23 -3.48
C ASN A 44 -32.82 -19.61 -2.14
N ALA A 45 -31.52 -19.92 -2.14
CA ALA A 45 -30.78 -20.16 -0.89
C ALA A 45 -30.59 -18.88 -0.08
N LEU A 46 -30.29 -17.75 -0.74
CA LEU A 46 -30.18 -16.44 -0.10
C LEU A 46 -31.53 -15.99 0.49
N ARG A 47 -32.63 -16.19 -0.23
CA ARG A 47 -33.98 -15.85 0.23
C ARG A 47 -34.38 -16.64 1.49
N LYS A 48 -34.02 -17.92 1.58
CA LYS A 48 -34.22 -18.73 2.80
C LYS A 48 -33.38 -18.24 3.99
N ILE A 49 -32.13 -17.83 3.74
CA ILE A 49 -31.27 -17.26 4.79
C ILE A 49 -31.82 -15.91 5.26
N GLU A 50 -32.35 -15.10 4.35
CA GLU A 50 -33.02 -13.83 4.67
C GLU A 50 -34.29 -14.07 5.50
N GLU A 51 -35.15 -15.02 5.11
CA GLU A 51 -36.35 -15.39 5.87
C GLU A 51 -36.02 -15.95 7.26
N GLU A 52 -35.01 -16.81 7.37
CA GLU A 52 -34.55 -17.33 8.67
C GLU A 52 -33.93 -16.23 9.55
N SER A 53 -33.17 -15.29 8.96
CA SER A 53 -32.61 -14.16 9.70
C SER A 53 -33.68 -13.18 10.15
N ALA A 54 -34.71 -12.94 9.33
CA ALA A 54 -35.87 -12.12 9.67
C ALA A 54 -36.70 -12.76 10.80
N ARG A 55 -36.92 -14.09 10.76
CA ARG A 55 -37.58 -14.82 11.85
C ARG A 55 -36.80 -14.77 13.15
N ARG A 56 -35.48 -14.94 13.11
CA ARG A 56 -34.61 -14.81 14.30
C ARG A 56 -34.60 -13.39 14.84
N ALA A 57 -34.62 -12.37 13.98
CA ALA A 57 -34.72 -10.98 14.40
C ALA A 57 -36.06 -10.68 15.08
N ALA A 58 -37.16 -11.20 14.54
CA ALA A 58 -38.49 -11.07 15.13
C ALA A 58 -38.60 -11.78 16.49
N GLU A 59 -38.01 -12.98 16.63
CA GLU A 59 -37.99 -13.72 17.90
C GLU A 59 -37.16 -12.99 18.97
N LEU A 60 -36.01 -12.42 18.59
CA LEU A 60 -35.19 -11.61 19.50
C LEU A 60 -35.91 -10.33 19.93
N GLN A 61 -36.64 -9.66 19.02
CA GLN A 61 -37.47 -8.50 19.37
C GLN A 61 -38.60 -8.87 20.33
N ALA A 62 -39.27 -10.01 20.12
CA ALA A 62 -40.32 -10.48 21.02
C ALA A 62 -39.78 -10.76 22.44
N ARG A 63 -38.61 -11.40 22.56
CA ARG A 63 -37.97 -11.66 23.87
C ARG A 63 -37.51 -10.39 24.57
N LEU A 64 -37.07 -9.37 23.82
CA LEU A 64 -36.71 -8.07 24.39
C LEU A 64 -37.95 -7.34 24.91
N ALA A 65 -39.06 -7.39 24.17
CA ALA A 65 -40.33 -6.79 24.60
C ALA A 65 -40.91 -7.49 25.84
N GLU A 66 -40.77 -8.82 25.95
CA GLU A 66 -41.17 -9.58 27.13
C GLU A 66 -40.34 -9.20 28.36
N ARG A 67 -39.01 -9.12 28.23
CA ARG A 67 -38.13 -8.65 29.31
C ARG A 67 -38.43 -7.23 29.76
N GLN A 68 -38.73 -6.32 28.84
CA GLN A 68 -39.10 -4.94 29.19
C GLN A 68 -40.40 -4.90 30.01
N ARG A 69 -41.39 -5.74 29.66
CA ARG A 69 -42.63 -5.85 30.44
C ARG A 69 -42.38 -6.41 31.84
N GLU A 70 -41.53 -7.44 31.97
CA GLU A 70 -41.14 -8.00 33.26
C GLU A 70 -40.40 -6.99 34.13
N GLU A 71 -39.51 -6.19 33.54
CA GLU A 71 -38.79 -5.09 34.21
C GLU A 71 -39.77 -4.01 34.68
N ASP A 72 -40.70 -3.58 33.83
CA ASP A 72 -41.72 -2.59 34.18
C ASP A 72 -42.65 -3.08 35.31
N GLU A 73 -43.06 -4.35 35.28
CA GLU A 73 -43.88 -4.97 36.33
C GLU A 73 -43.11 -5.09 37.65
N ALA A 74 -41.83 -5.46 37.59
CA ALA A 74 -40.95 -5.54 38.77
C ALA A 74 -40.68 -4.14 39.37
N GLU A 75 -40.51 -3.11 38.54
CA GLU A 75 -40.35 -1.73 39.02
C GLU A 75 -41.62 -1.21 39.69
N ARG A 76 -42.80 -1.48 39.11
CA ARG A 76 -44.10 -1.14 39.74
C ARG A 76 -44.29 -1.85 41.07
N ALA A 77 -43.93 -3.13 41.17
CA ALA A 77 -44.00 -3.88 42.43
C ALA A 77 -43.05 -3.30 43.50
N ARG A 78 -41.83 -2.90 43.11
CA ARG A 78 -40.88 -2.25 44.03
C ARG A 78 -41.35 -0.87 44.48
N GLN A 79 -41.97 -0.09 43.60
CA GLN A 79 -42.55 1.21 43.95
C GLN A 79 -43.73 1.05 44.92
N ALA A 80 -44.59 0.06 44.70
CA ALA A 80 -45.69 -0.25 45.62
C ALA A 80 -45.20 -0.71 46.99
N ALA A 81 -44.15 -1.55 47.04
CA ALA A 81 -43.54 -1.99 48.30
C ALA A 81 -42.93 -0.83 49.09
N ARG A 82 -42.19 0.07 48.42
CA ARG A 82 -41.61 1.27 49.06
C ARG A 82 -42.65 2.29 49.51
N ALA A 83 -43.79 2.37 48.82
CA ALA A 83 -44.91 3.21 49.25
C ALA A 83 -45.59 2.64 50.51
N ALA A 84 -45.70 1.31 50.60
CA ALA A 84 -46.21 0.65 51.79
C ALA A 84 -45.26 0.79 53.00
N GLU A 85 -43.95 0.60 52.77
CA GLU A 85 -42.91 0.75 53.81
C GLU A 85 -42.85 2.19 54.33
N ALA A 86 -42.92 3.20 53.46
CA ALA A 86 -42.98 4.60 53.87
C ALA A 86 -44.27 4.96 54.65
N ALA A 87 -45.39 4.29 54.36
CA ALA A 87 -46.63 4.47 55.12
C ALA A 87 -46.52 3.84 56.53
N GLU A 88 -45.84 2.70 56.66
CA GLU A 88 -45.62 1.99 57.91
C GLU A 88 -44.60 2.71 58.83
N GLU A 89 -43.52 3.26 58.26
CA GLU A 89 -42.55 4.08 58.98
C GLU A 89 -43.16 5.37 59.55
N LEU A 90 -44.08 6.00 58.82
CA LEU A 90 -44.80 7.17 59.30
C LEU A 90 -45.81 6.82 60.40
N GLU A 91 -46.34 5.60 60.44
CA GLU A 91 -47.34 5.16 61.41
C GLU A 91 -46.82 5.18 62.87
N GLY A 92 -45.52 4.94 63.07
CA GLY A 92 -44.84 4.95 64.38
C GLY A 92 -44.36 6.30 64.89
N THR A 93 -44.69 7.41 64.21
CA THR A 93 -44.28 8.78 64.60
C THR A 93 -45.44 9.55 65.24
N ASP A 94 -45.15 10.36 66.27
CA ASP A 94 -46.11 11.25 66.98
C ASP A 94 -46.53 12.47 66.13
N VAL A 95 -47.01 12.22 64.91
CA VAL A 95 -47.41 13.24 63.94
C VAL A 95 -48.91 13.11 63.69
N ASP A 96 -49.66 14.20 63.86
CA ASP A 96 -51.10 14.23 63.64
C ASP A 96 -51.48 13.75 62.22
N ASP A 97 -52.59 13.03 62.10
CA ASP A 97 -53.03 12.37 60.85
C ASP A 97 -53.13 13.33 59.65
N GLU A 98 -53.55 14.59 59.87
CA GLU A 98 -53.60 15.61 58.82
C GLU A 98 -52.21 15.97 58.28
N THR A 99 -51.21 16.05 59.16
CA THR A 99 -49.83 16.41 58.82
C THR A 99 -49.14 15.24 58.13
N ARG A 100 -49.40 14.01 58.60
CA ARG A 100 -48.94 12.76 57.96
C ARG A 100 -49.50 12.63 56.54
N LYS A 101 -50.79 12.91 56.34
CA LYS A 101 -51.42 12.88 55.02
C LYS A 101 -50.83 13.92 54.06
N ARG A 102 -50.54 15.14 54.54
CA ARG A 102 -49.90 16.19 53.72
C ARG A 102 -48.48 15.81 53.28
N LEU A 103 -47.69 15.23 54.18
CA LEU A 103 -46.31 14.79 53.86
C LEU A 103 -46.28 13.64 52.86
N LEU A 104 -47.22 12.69 52.96
CA LEU A 104 -47.38 11.63 51.97
C LEU A 104 -47.79 12.20 50.60
N GLU A 105 -48.73 13.14 50.56
CA GLU A 105 -49.12 13.82 49.32
C GLU A 105 -47.97 14.65 48.71
N GLU A 106 -47.12 15.28 49.52
CA GLU A 106 -45.92 16.00 49.06
C GLU A 106 -44.86 15.04 48.52
N LEU A 107 -44.58 13.94 49.21
CA LEU A 107 -43.69 12.89 48.72
C LEU A 107 -44.18 12.26 47.41
N ASP A 108 -45.49 12.04 47.28
CA ASP A 108 -46.08 11.52 46.04
C ASP A 108 -45.99 12.54 44.89
N ARG A 109 -46.14 13.84 45.18
CA ARG A 109 -45.92 14.91 44.19
C ARG A 109 -44.46 15.02 43.77
N ASP A 110 -43.52 14.94 44.71
CA ASP A 110 -42.08 15.01 44.44
C ASP A 110 -41.61 13.78 43.66
N ARG A 111 -42.11 12.59 44.01
CA ARG A 111 -41.88 11.36 43.25
C ARG A 111 -42.45 11.48 41.84
N ALA A 112 -43.69 11.95 41.67
CA ALA A 112 -44.29 12.16 40.36
C ALA A 112 -43.52 13.21 39.52
N ALA A 113 -43.00 14.26 40.14
CA ALA A 113 -42.17 15.27 39.49
C ALA A 113 -40.83 14.68 39.02
N LEU A 114 -40.19 13.87 39.86
CA LEU A 114 -38.91 13.22 39.56
C LEU A 114 -39.07 12.15 38.46
N THR A 115 -40.15 11.37 38.48
CA THR A 115 -40.48 10.43 37.40
C THR A 115 -40.70 11.15 36.07
N ARG A 116 -41.47 12.25 36.06
CA ARG A 116 -41.67 13.06 34.85
C ARG A 116 -40.37 13.68 34.33
N ALA A 117 -39.49 14.14 35.21
CA ALA A 117 -38.18 14.68 34.81
C ALA A 117 -37.30 13.61 34.15
N LEU A 118 -37.27 12.40 34.72
CA LEU A 118 -36.54 11.27 34.14
C LEU A 118 -37.15 10.80 32.81
N GLU A 119 -38.48 10.82 32.66
CA GLU A 119 -39.15 10.53 31.38
C GLU A 119 -38.76 11.54 30.30
N VAL A 120 -38.76 12.84 30.61
CA VAL A 120 -38.34 13.89 29.68
C VAL A 120 -36.86 13.74 29.29
N GLU A 121 -35.97 13.36 30.23
CA GLU A 121 -34.58 13.09 29.89
C GLU A 121 -34.42 11.84 29.01
N ARG A 122 -35.18 10.77 29.28
CA ARG A 122 -35.21 9.55 28.44
C ARG A 122 -35.71 9.86 27.04
N GLU A 123 -36.77 10.67 26.90
CA GLU A 123 -37.28 11.12 25.59
C GLU A 123 -36.25 11.96 24.84
N ARG A 124 -35.56 12.89 25.52
CA ARG A 124 -34.47 13.68 24.91
C ARG A 124 -33.32 12.79 24.43
N GLN A 125 -32.89 11.83 25.25
CA GLN A 125 -31.86 10.87 24.86
C GLN A 125 -32.31 9.98 23.69
N ALA A 126 -33.58 9.58 23.66
CA ALA A 126 -34.14 8.79 22.56
C ALA A 126 -34.18 9.58 21.25
N VAL A 127 -34.57 10.86 21.28
CA VAL A 127 -34.53 11.76 20.11
C VAL A 127 -33.10 11.98 19.64
N GLU A 128 -32.15 12.25 20.55
CA GLU A 128 -30.75 12.44 20.19
C GLU A 128 -30.14 11.17 19.58
N LEU A 129 -30.50 9.98 20.07
CA LEU A 129 -30.10 8.71 19.48
C LEU A 129 -30.75 8.49 18.11
N ALA A 130 -32.02 8.84 17.92
CA ALA A 130 -32.72 8.77 16.64
C ALA A 130 -32.05 9.67 15.59
N ASP A 131 -31.75 10.91 15.95
CA ASP A 131 -31.06 11.88 15.08
C ASP A 131 -29.67 11.38 14.68
N ARG A 132 -28.88 10.85 15.63
CA ARG A 132 -27.57 10.25 15.34
C ARG A 132 -27.66 9.04 14.42
N LEU A 133 -28.71 8.21 14.57
CA LEU A 133 -28.95 7.07 13.70
C LEU A 133 -29.39 7.51 12.30
N GLU A 134 -30.20 8.56 12.20
CA GLU A 134 -30.61 9.14 10.92
C GLU A 134 -29.43 9.77 10.19
N GLN A 135 -28.57 10.53 10.89
CA GLN A 135 -27.32 11.05 10.35
C GLN A 135 -26.43 9.92 9.81
N ARG A 136 -26.26 8.83 10.56
CA ARG A 136 -25.49 7.65 10.08
C ARG A 136 -26.11 7.00 8.86
N LYS A 137 -27.45 6.92 8.77
CA LYS A 137 -28.14 6.42 7.58
C LYS A 137 -27.90 7.34 6.38
N GLN A 138 -27.99 8.65 6.57
CA GLN A 138 -27.73 9.65 5.54
C GLN A 138 -26.26 9.60 5.06
N GLU A 139 -25.29 9.48 5.98
CA GLU A 139 -23.88 9.29 5.64
C GLU A 139 -23.62 7.98 4.90
N ALA A 140 -24.27 6.89 5.30
CA ALA A 140 -24.16 5.60 4.61
C ALA A 140 -24.76 5.65 3.20
N LEU A 141 -25.89 6.34 3.02
CA LEU A 141 -26.48 6.59 1.71
C LEU A 141 -25.57 7.49 0.85
N ALA A 142 -25.03 8.57 1.40
CA ALA A 142 -24.09 9.45 0.69
C ALA A 142 -22.82 8.72 0.25
N ARG A 143 -22.27 7.83 1.11
CA ARG A 143 -21.14 6.97 0.74
C ARG A 143 -21.49 5.99 -0.39
N ARG A 144 -22.70 5.41 -0.36
CA ARG A 144 -23.19 4.53 -1.44
C ARG A 144 -23.39 5.28 -2.76
N VAL A 145 -23.94 6.49 -2.71
CA VAL A 145 -24.09 7.34 -3.90
C VAL A 145 -22.72 7.69 -4.49
N ARG A 146 -21.76 8.13 -3.68
CA ARG A 146 -20.38 8.41 -4.15
C ARG A 146 -19.69 7.17 -4.71
N ALA A 147 -19.90 5.99 -4.10
CA ALA A 147 -19.36 4.74 -4.60
C ALA A 147 -20.01 4.34 -5.95
N ALA A 148 -21.31 4.55 -6.10
CA ALA A 148 -22.03 4.32 -7.36
C ALA A 148 -21.61 5.31 -8.46
N GLU A 149 -21.39 6.59 -8.12
CA GLU A 149 -20.84 7.61 -9.03
C GLU A 149 -19.43 7.24 -9.47
N ALA A 150 -18.55 6.83 -8.56
CA ALA A 150 -17.20 6.37 -8.89
C ALA A 150 -17.23 5.12 -9.80
N GLN A 151 -18.12 4.17 -9.55
CA GLN A 151 -18.32 3.00 -10.42
C GLN A 151 -18.83 3.41 -11.81
N ALA A 152 -19.78 4.35 -11.89
CA ALA A 152 -20.27 4.87 -13.16
C ALA A 152 -19.18 5.62 -13.93
N GLU A 153 -18.34 6.41 -13.26
CA GLU A 153 -17.17 7.06 -13.87
C GLU A 153 -16.15 6.06 -14.37
N GLU A 154 -15.84 5.00 -13.60
CA GLU A 154 -14.97 3.92 -14.03
C GLU A 154 -15.55 3.16 -15.23
N GLU A 155 -16.85 2.90 -15.26
CA GLU A 155 -17.52 2.28 -16.41
C GLU A 155 -17.48 3.18 -17.64
N LEU A 156 -17.69 4.48 -17.49
CA LEU A 156 -17.54 5.44 -18.58
C LEU A 156 -16.09 5.51 -19.07
N ARG A 157 -15.11 5.54 -18.17
CA ARG A 157 -13.68 5.45 -18.54
C ARG A 157 -13.35 4.14 -19.24
N ARG A 158 -13.88 3.00 -18.79
CA ARG A 158 -13.74 1.70 -19.45
C ARG A 158 -14.40 1.68 -20.82
N LYS A 159 -15.58 2.27 -20.98
CA LYS A 159 -16.27 2.41 -22.27
C LYS A 159 -15.49 3.33 -23.21
N HIS A 160 -14.95 4.44 -22.72
CA HIS A 160 -14.09 5.32 -23.51
C HIS A 160 -12.77 4.65 -23.91
N ALA A 161 -12.10 3.96 -22.99
CA ALA A 161 -10.90 3.19 -23.26
C ALA A 161 -11.16 2.04 -24.23
N ALA A 162 -12.29 1.33 -24.09
CA ALA A 162 -12.71 0.29 -25.03
C ALA A 162 -13.06 0.87 -26.41
N ALA A 163 -13.71 2.03 -26.48
CA ALA A 163 -13.99 2.71 -27.75
C ALA A 163 -12.70 3.20 -28.43
N LEU A 164 -11.73 3.71 -27.66
CA LEU A 164 -10.40 4.04 -28.17
C LEU A 164 -9.65 2.79 -28.64
N ALA A 165 -9.68 1.69 -27.88
CA ALA A 165 -9.06 0.43 -28.28
C ALA A 165 -9.74 -0.20 -29.50
N VAL A 166 -11.05 -0.02 -29.69
CA VAL A 166 -11.76 -0.43 -30.92
C VAL A 166 -11.33 0.44 -32.09
N LYS A 167 -11.24 1.77 -31.91
CA LYS A 167 -10.72 2.67 -32.95
C LYS A 167 -9.25 2.41 -33.29
N GLU A 168 -8.43 2.06 -32.30
CA GLU A 168 -7.04 1.64 -32.50
C GLU A 168 -6.99 0.31 -33.23
N LYS A 169 -7.83 -0.67 -32.88
CA LYS A 169 -7.95 -1.94 -33.62
C LYS A 169 -8.51 -1.76 -35.03
N GLU A 170 -9.40 -0.81 -35.25
CA GLU A 170 -9.91 -0.45 -36.57
C GLU A 170 -8.83 0.26 -37.38
N ALA A 171 -8.08 1.19 -36.79
CA ALA A 171 -6.92 1.81 -37.42
C ALA A 171 -5.77 0.82 -37.66
N GLU A 172 -5.57 -0.16 -36.78
CA GLU A 172 -4.64 -1.28 -36.97
C GLU A 172 -5.14 -2.25 -38.03
N ARG A 173 -6.45 -2.47 -38.16
CA ARG A 173 -7.03 -3.29 -39.24
C ARG A 173 -6.96 -2.59 -40.58
N GLU A 174 -7.20 -1.28 -40.63
CA GLU A 174 -7.01 -0.45 -41.83
C GLU A 174 -5.53 -0.38 -42.19
N ARG A 175 -4.64 -0.20 -41.21
CA ARG A 175 -3.19 -0.30 -41.42
C ARG A 175 -2.79 -1.69 -41.89
N ARG A 176 -3.28 -2.76 -41.28
CA ARG A 176 -3.02 -4.14 -41.71
C ARG A 176 -3.66 -4.50 -43.04
N ALA A 177 -4.76 -3.85 -43.43
CA ALA A 177 -5.37 -4.02 -44.74
C ALA A 177 -4.56 -3.29 -45.82
N LEU A 178 -4.08 -2.08 -45.52
CA LEU A 178 -3.14 -1.34 -46.36
C LEU A 178 -1.76 -2.01 -46.41
N GLU A 179 -1.31 -2.59 -45.30
CA GLU A 179 -0.09 -3.38 -45.18
C GLU A 179 -0.27 -4.72 -45.88
N ALA A 180 -1.44 -5.38 -45.84
CA ALA A 180 -1.73 -6.57 -46.62
C ALA A 180 -1.86 -6.29 -48.13
N GLU A 181 -2.41 -5.15 -48.55
CA GLU A 181 -2.43 -4.74 -49.96
C GLU A 181 -1.00 -4.40 -50.45
N CYS A 182 -0.19 -3.75 -49.61
CA CYS A 182 1.23 -3.54 -49.86
C CYS A 182 2.05 -4.84 -49.79
N ASP A 183 1.68 -5.78 -48.91
CA ASP A 183 2.33 -7.07 -48.67
C ASP A 183 1.90 -8.11 -49.69
N ASP A 184 0.74 -8.00 -50.34
CA ASP A 184 0.37 -8.85 -51.48
C ASP A 184 1.12 -8.42 -52.75
N GLU A 185 1.35 -7.11 -52.93
CA GLU A 185 2.25 -6.56 -53.95
C GLU A 185 3.73 -6.80 -53.61
N ALA A 186 4.11 -6.79 -52.33
CA ALA A 186 5.46 -7.10 -51.87
C ALA A 186 5.74 -8.61 -51.76
N ALA A 187 4.78 -9.48 -51.43
CA ALA A 187 4.95 -10.93 -51.29
C ALA A 187 5.24 -11.61 -52.63
N ALA A 188 4.74 -11.05 -53.73
CA ALA A 188 5.14 -11.44 -55.08
C ALA A 188 6.63 -11.10 -55.37
N MET A 189 7.20 -10.10 -54.69
CA MET A 189 8.60 -9.68 -54.78
C MET A 189 9.51 -10.17 -53.61
N PHE A 190 8.93 -10.68 -52.52
CA PHE A 190 9.64 -11.11 -51.29
C PHE A 190 9.81 -12.63 -51.16
N LYS A 191 9.16 -13.46 -51.99
CA LYS A 191 9.40 -14.91 -51.98
C LYS A 191 10.85 -15.28 -52.30
N ASP A 192 11.58 -14.38 -52.97
CA ASP A 192 13.01 -14.48 -53.27
C ASP A 192 13.93 -13.83 -52.20
N ALA A 193 13.39 -13.00 -51.29
CA ALA A 193 14.14 -12.34 -50.20
C ALA A 193 13.92 -12.97 -48.81
N ALA A 194 12.77 -13.63 -48.60
CA ALA A 194 12.39 -14.25 -47.32
C ALA A 194 13.24 -15.48 -46.91
N LYS A 195 14.10 -16.00 -47.79
CA LYS A 195 15.12 -17.00 -47.41
C LYS A 195 16.36 -16.38 -46.75
N ALA A 196 16.52 -15.06 -46.77
CA ALA A 196 17.69 -14.35 -46.23
C ALA A 196 17.41 -13.54 -44.95
N GLU A 197 16.15 -13.23 -44.60
CA GLU A 197 15.82 -12.28 -43.52
C GLU A 197 15.23 -12.90 -42.24
N GLY A 198 15.13 -14.23 -42.13
CA GLY A 198 14.78 -14.90 -40.85
C GLY A 198 15.85 -14.83 -39.75
N GLU A 199 16.90 -14.01 -39.94
CA GLU A 199 18.12 -14.01 -39.11
C GLU A 199 18.34 -12.72 -38.29
N GLU A 200 17.56 -11.65 -38.48
CA GLU A 200 17.63 -10.42 -37.65
C GLU A 200 16.81 -10.52 -36.35
N GLU A 201 15.81 -11.41 -36.27
CA GLU A 201 14.93 -11.53 -35.09
C GLU A 201 15.65 -12.06 -33.85
N GLY A 202 16.60 -12.99 -33.99
CA GLY A 202 17.21 -13.69 -32.85
C GLY A 202 18.10 -12.85 -31.92
N ALA A 203 18.68 -11.74 -32.41
CA ALA A 203 19.43 -10.78 -31.58
C ALA A 203 18.48 -9.81 -30.85
N SER A 204 17.40 -9.39 -31.52
CA SER A 204 16.37 -8.53 -30.93
C SER A 204 15.56 -9.22 -29.83
N GLU A 205 15.36 -10.54 -29.94
CA GLU A 205 14.69 -11.36 -28.91
C GLU A 205 15.46 -11.39 -27.58
N GLY A 206 16.80 -11.55 -27.61
CA GLY A 206 17.59 -11.60 -26.39
C GLY A 206 17.66 -10.25 -25.65
N VAL A 207 17.58 -9.13 -26.39
CA VAL A 207 17.48 -7.78 -25.80
C VAL A 207 16.08 -7.53 -25.22
N ALA A 208 15.03 -8.05 -25.87
CA ALA A 208 13.66 -7.97 -25.35
C ALA A 208 13.46 -8.81 -24.07
N GLU A 209 14.07 -10.00 -24.01
CA GLU A 209 14.06 -10.88 -22.85
C GLU A 209 14.80 -10.24 -21.66
N ALA A 210 15.93 -9.57 -21.89
CA ALA A 210 16.63 -8.79 -20.87
C ALA A 210 15.80 -7.63 -20.30
N ALA A 211 15.07 -6.92 -21.16
CA ALA A 211 14.18 -5.85 -20.72
C ALA A 211 12.98 -6.37 -19.89
N ALA A 212 12.44 -7.55 -20.24
CA ALA A 212 11.36 -8.17 -19.49
C ALA A 212 11.81 -8.64 -18.10
N VAL A 213 13.01 -9.22 -18.01
CA VAL A 213 13.65 -9.61 -16.74
C VAL A 213 13.92 -8.39 -15.86
N GLY A 214 14.45 -7.31 -16.43
CA GLY A 214 14.64 -6.04 -15.71
C GLY A 214 13.34 -5.50 -15.12
N ALA A 215 12.25 -5.46 -15.90
CA ALA A 215 10.94 -5.01 -15.42
C ALA A 215 10.35 -5.92 -14.33
N ALA A 216 10.53 -7.24 -14.44
CA ALA A 216 10.07 -8.19 -13.42
C ALA A 216 10.82 -8.00 -12.08
N LEU A 217 12.12 -7.73 -12.14
CA LEU A 217 12.92 -7.45 -10.94
C LEU A 217 12.55 -6.11 -10.30
N GLU A 218 12.26 -5.08 -11.10
CA GLU A 218 11.73 -3.79 -10.59
C GLU A 218 10.39 -3.98 -9.86
N GLU A 219 9.48 -4.77 -10.43
CA GLU A 219 8.21 -5.12 -9.78
C GLU A 219 8.44 -5.94 -8.50
N GLU A 220 9.40 -6.86 -8.49
CA GLU A 220 9.75 -7.64 -7.29
C GLU A 220 10.32 -6.74 -6.19
N VAL A 221 11.19 -5.78 -6.51
CA VAL A 221 11.70 -4.77 -5.55
C VAL A 221 10.56 -3.92 -4.98
N ALA A 222 9.66 -3.42 -5.83
CA ALA A 222 8.51 -2.63 -5.37
C ALA A 222 7.56 -3.45 -4.47
N ARG A 223 7.37 -4.74 -4.79
CA ARG A 223 6.57 -5.66 -3.97
C ARG A 223 7.20 -5.91 -2.61
N LEU A 224 8.52 -6.14 -2.56
CA LEU A 224 9.26 -6.32 -1.31
C LEU A 224 9.17 -5.08 -0.43
N HIS A 225 9.41 -3.90 -1.01
CA HIS A 225 9.26 -2.62 -0.32
C HIS A 225 7.86 -2.47 0.29
N GLY A 226 6.81 -2.70 -0.49
CA GLY A 226 5.43 -2.61 -0.01
C GLY A 226 5.06 -3.65 1.04
N ALA A 227 5.68 -4.84 1.04
CA ALA A 227 5.49 -5.84 2.09
C ALA A 227 6.16 -5.40 3.40
N HIS A 228 7.41 -4.92 3.31
CA HIS A 228 8.18 -4.41 4.44
C HIS A 228 7.50 -3.22 5.14
N GLU A 229 7.03 -2.24 4.38
CA GLU A 229 6.31 -1.09 4.95
C GLU A 229 5.04 -1.52 5.70
N ARG A 230 4.30 -2.50 5.17
CA ARG A 230 3.11 -3.04 5.85
C ARG A 230 3.45 -3.76 7.14
N GLU A 231 4.54 -4.52 7.16
CA GLU A 231 4.99 -5.24 8.35
C GLU A 231 5.48 -4.28 9.43
N LEU A 232 6.25 -3.24 9.07
CA LEU A 232 6.66 -2.18 9.99
C LEU A 232 5.44 -1.42 10.55
N ALA A 233 4.50 -1.03 9.69
CA ALA A 233 3.27 -0.36 10.11
C ALA A 233 2.41 -1.24 11.04
N ALA A 234 2.39 -2.56 10.81
CA ALA A 234 1.70 -3.51 11.67
C ALA A 234 2.35 -3.62 13.06
N LEU A 235 3.70 -3.57 13.12
CA LEU A 235 4.43 -3.52 14.39
C LEU A 235 4.14 -2.23 15.17
N ASP A 236 4.16 -1.08 14.50
CA ASP A 236 3.84 0.21 15.13
C ASP A 236 2.39 0.24 15.65
N ALA A 237 1.43 -0.26 14.86
CA ALA A 237 0.03 -0.42 15.29
C ALA A 237 -0.13 -1.40 16.46
N ALA A 238 0.67 -2.48 16.49
CA ALA A 238 0.67 -3.43 17.60
C ALA A 238 1.21 -2.79 18.90
N LEU A 239 2.27 -1.97 18.82
CA LEU A 239 2.82 -1.24 19.96
C LEU A 239 1.80 -0.26 20.52
N GLU A 240 1.17 0.54 19.66
CA GLU A 240 0.10 1.46 20.09
C GLU A 240 -1.08 0.71 20.71
N GLY A 241 -1.50 -0.40 20.08
CA GLY A 241 -2.55 -1.25 20.58
C GLY A 241 -2.24 -1.82 21.97
N ALA A 242 -1.01 -2.27 22.20
CA ALA A 242 -0.55 -2.75 23.49
C ALA A 242 -0.56 -1.65 24.56
N ARG A 243 -0.04 -0.45 24.24
CA ARG A 243 -0.06 0.72 25.13
C ARG A 243 -1.49 1.08 25.55
N ARG A 244 -2.42 1.14 24.59
CA ARG A 244 -3.85 1.45 24.85
C ARG A 244 -4.50 0.39 25.75
N ARG A 245 -4.24 -0.91 25.49
CA ARG A 245 -4.79 -2.02 26.30
C ARG A 245 -4.25 -2.01 27.72
N GLN A 246 -2.94 -1.81 27.88
CA GLN A 246 -2.31 -1.76 29.21
C GLN A 246 -2.82 -0.57 30.01
N LYS A 247 -2.94 0.62 29.39
CA LYS A 247 -3.51 1.81 30.03
C LYS A 247 -4.96 1.59 30.46
N ALA A 248 -5.81 1.09 29.57
CA ALA A 248 -7.20 0.79 29.89
C ALA A 248 -7.34 -0.28 30.98
N ALA A 249 -6.46 -1.29 31.00
CA ALA A 249 -6.44 -2.30 32.05
C ALA A 249 -6.03 -1.72 33.41
N LEU A 250 -5.07 -0.79 33.44
CA LEU A 250 -4.69 -0.07 34.65
C LEU A 250 -5.84 0.78 35.17
N GLU A 251 -6.44 1.61 34.31
CA GLU A 251 -7.56 2.49 34.66
C GLU A 251 -8.74 1.70 35.23
N ARG A 252 -9.09 0.56 34.62
CA ARG A 252 -10.15 -0.33 35.14
C ARG A 252 -9.79 -0.91 36.51
N LYS A 253 -8.56 -1.38 36.70
CA LYS A 253 -8.11 -1.92 38.00
C LYS A 253 -8.14 -0.86 39.10
N LEU A 254 -7.72 0.36 38.78
CA LEU A 254 -7.73 1.49 39.71
C LEU A 254 -9.16 1.92 40.05
N ALA A 255 -10.04 2.01 39.05
CA ALA A 255 -11.46 2.35 39.26
C ALA A 255 -12.15 1.34 40.18
N VAL A 256 -12.01 0.03 39.92
CA VAL A 256 -12.61 -1.03 40.76
C VAL A 256 -12.05 -0.98 42.19
N ARG A 257 -10.76 -0.69 42.36
CA ARG A 257 -10.16 -0.54 43.69
C ARG A 257 -10.67 0.69 44.43
N ARG A 258 -10.77 1.85 43.75
CA ARG A 258 -11.32 3.09 44.33
C ARG A 258 -12.75 2.85 44.81
N GLU A 259 -13.61 2.33 43.92
CA GLU A 259 -15.00 2.01 44.22
C GLU A 259 -15.14 1.02 45.39
N LYS A 260 -14.28 0.00 45.47
CA LYS A 260 -14.27 -0.94 46.59
C LYS A 260 -13.86 -0.26 47.90
N ARG A 261 -12.77 0.52 47.91
CA ARG A 261 -12.31 1.20 49.13
C ARG A 261 -13.28 2.29 49.60
N GLU A 262 -13.89 3.03 48.67
CA GLU A 262 -14.91 4.04 48.98
C GLU A 262 -16.14 3.40 49.62
N ARG A 263 -16.61 2.25 49.10
CA ARG A 263 -17.70 1.48 49.70
C ARG A 263 -17.35 0.94 51.08
N GLU A 264 -16.18 0.34 51.24
CA GLU A 264 -15.72 -0.18 52.54
C GLU A 264 -15.61 0.93 53.58
N LEU A 265 -15.08 2.09 53.18
CA LEU A 265 -14.99 3.25 54.06
C LEU A 265 -16.38 3.82 54.40
N ALA A 266 -17.27 3.96 53.41
CA ALA A 266 -18.62 4.45 53.64
C ALA A 266 -19.41 3.54 54.61
N LEU A 267 -19.35 2.22 54.41
CA LEU A 267 -19.98 1.25 55.30
C LEU A 267 -19.39 1.31 56.72
N LYS A 268 -18.07 1.43 56.84
CA LYS A 268 -17.41 1.59 58.14
C LYS A 268 -17.91 2.86 58.86
N GLN A 269 -17.97 3.98 58.14
CA GLN A 269 -18.40 5.27 58.69
C GLN A 269 -19.88 5.27 59.09
N GLU A 270 -20.75 4.63 58.32
CA GLU A 270 -22.17 4.46 58.63
C GLU A 270 -22.37 3.62 59.91
N VAL A 271 -21.63 2.52 60.05
CA VAL A 271 -21.67 1.67 61.25
C VAL A 271 -21.17 2.41 62.49
N GLU A 272 -20.08 3.19 62.37
CA GLU A 272 -19.52 3.96 63.48
C GLU A 272 -20.44 5.11 63.91
N LEU A 273 -21.06 5.82 62.96
CA LEU A 273 -22.06 6.85 63.26
C LEU A 273 -23.31 6.26 63.92
N SER A 274 -23.82 5.13 63.41
CA SER A 274 -24.98 4.46 64.00
C SER A 274 -24.68 3.93 65.41
N ALA A 275 -23.50 3.34 65.62
CA ALA A 275 -23.07 2.91 66.96
C ALA A 275 -22.93 4.09 67.93
N ALA A 276 -22.42 5.23 67.45
CA ALA A 276 -22.27 6.44 68.24
C ALA A 276 -23.62 7.07 68.65
N GLU A 277 -24.59 7.07 67.73
CA GLU A 277 -25.97 7.48 68.00
C GLU A 277 -26.66 6.56 69.01
N GLN A 278 -26.49 5.24 68.87
CA GLN A 278 -27.04 4.25 69.81
C GLN A 278 -26.43 4.37 71.23
N GLN A 279 -25.17 4.79 71.32
CA GLN A 279 -24.50 5.04 72.60
C GLN A 279 -24.86 6.40 73.23
N GLY A 280 -25.60 7.26 72.51
CA GLY A 280 -25.99 8.58 72.99
C GLY A 280 -24.81 9.55 73.16
N LEU A 281 -23.81 9.48 72.27
CA LEU A 281 -22.67 10.39 72.29
C LEU A 281 -23.11 11.86 72.18
N SER A 282 -22.36 12.76 72.82
CA SER A 282 -22.69 14.18 72.82
C SER A 282 -22.54 14.77 71.41
N PRO A 283 -23.23 15.89 71.09
CA PRO A 283 -23.07 16.55 69.80
C PRO A 283 -21.63 16.94 69.46
N ALA A 284 -20.84 17.32 70.48
CA ALA A 284 -19.42 17.65 70.32
C ALA A 284 -18.58 16.41 69.97
N ASP A 285 -18.89 15.26 70.57
CA ASP A 285 -18.19 14.00 70.27
C ASP A 285 -18.59 13.44 68.88
N MET A 286 -19.81 13.74 68.41
CA MET A 286 -20.24 13.42 67.05
C MET A 286 -19.53 14.30 66.01
N GLU A 287 -19.22 15.56 66.34
CA GLU A 287 -18.43 16.43 65.46
C GLU A 287 -16.96 16.00 65.36
N THR A 288 -16.35 15.58 66.46
CA THR A 288 -14.99 15.00 66.42
C THR A 288 -14.94 13.71 65.64
N LEU A 289 -15.90 12.80 65.81
CA LEU A 289 -15.98 11.57 65.02
C LEU A 289 -16.10 11.85 63.50
N ARG A 290 -16.89 12.86 63.11
CA ARG A 290 -17.00 13.29 61.70
C ARG A 290 -15.71 13.91 61.18
N ALA A 291 -14.96 14.63 62.03
CA ALA A 291 -13.64 15.14 61.67
C ALA A 291 -12.64 13.99 61.45
N ASP A 292 -12.66 12.97 62.31
CA ASP A 292 -11.83 11.77 62.17
C ASP A 292 -12.19 11.01 60.88
N HIS A 293 -13.47 10.88 60.54
CA HIS A 293 -13.93 10.32 59.27
C HIS A 293 -13.44 11.10 58.04
N ALA A 294 -13.35 12.43 58.14
CA ALA A 294 -12.80 13.26 57.08
C ALA A 294 -11.28 13.08 56.93
N GLU A 295 -10.55 12.87 58.04
CA GLU A 295 -9.13 12.51 58.02
C GLU A 295 -8.91 11.10 57.43
N GLU A 296 -9.73 10.11 57.78
CA GLU A 296 -9.66 8.77 57.19
C GLU A 296 -9.91 8.78 55.67
N ARG A 297 -10.89 9.57 55.19
CA ARG A 297 -11.11 9.78 53.75
C ARG A 297 -9.86 10.32 53.06
N ARG A 298 -9.23 11.34 53.65
CA ARG A 298 -7.98 11.90 53.12
C ARG A 298 -6.84 10.88 53.08
N LEU A 299 -6.69 10.05 54.11
CA LEU A 299 -5.66 9.00 54.14
C LEU A 299 -5.90 7.93 53.07
N VAL A 300 -7.16 7.53 52.85
CA VAL A 300 -7.49 6.59 51.78
C VAL A 300 -7.24 7.20 50.40
N GLU A 301 -7.56 8.48 50.19
CA GLU A 301 -7.23 9.19 48.95
C GLU A 301 -5.71 9.25 48.72
N GLU A 302 -4.91 9.53 49.77
CA GLU A 302 -3.45 9.51 49.69
C GLU A 302 -2.91 8.11 49.31
N ASP A 303 -3.46 7.06 49.88
CA ASP A 303 -3.08 5.68 49.55
C ASP A 303 -3.49 5.28 48.13
N MET A 304 -4.66 5.71 47.66
CA MET A 304 -5.08 5.50 46.27
C MET A 304 -4.15 6.25 45.30
N ALA A 305 -3.76 7.47 45.63
CA ALA A 305 -2.78 8.22 44.84
C ALA A 305 -1.40 7.52 44.79
N ARG A 306 -0.97 6.86 45.88
CA ARG A 306 0.26 6.03 45.88
C ARG A 306 0.11 4.79 45.01
N ASP A 307 -1.01 4.08 45.12
CA ASP A 307 -1.31 2.88 44.31
C ASP A 307 -1.35 3.23 42.81
N GLU A 308 -1.89 4.40 42.45
CA GLU A 308 -1.90 4.92 41.09
C GLU A 308 -0.50 5.20 40.56
N MET A 309 0.34 5.86 41.36
CA MET A 309 1.73 6.12 41.00
C MET A 309 2.51 4.82 40.78
N GLN A 310 2.35 3.83 41.66
CA GLN A 310 2.96 2.51 41.48
C GLN A 310 2.42 1.78 40.25
N GLY A 311 1.11 1.89 40.01
CA GLY A 311 0.46 1.36 38.82
C GLY A 311 0.98 1.96 37.52
N LEU A 312 1.16 3.29 37.48
CA LEU A 312 1.74 4.00 36.33
C LEU A 312 3.21 3.63 36.11
N GLN A 313 4.00 3.42 37.17
CA GLN A 313 5.37 2.93 37.05
C GLN A 313 5.43 1.51 36.48
N ALA A 314 4.55 0.62 36.95
CA ALA A 314 4.43 -0.74 36.41
C ALA A 314 3.95 -0.74 34.95
N LEU A 315 3.03 0.17 34.60
CA LEU A 315 2.60 0.41 33.23
C LEU A 315 3.79 0.82 32.36
N HIS A 316 4.57 1.82 32.77
CA HIS A 316 5.74 2.28 32.01
C HIS A 316 6.74 1.14 31.80
N ALA A 317 7.06 0.35 32.83
CA ALA A 317 7.95 -0.80 32.69
C ALA A 317 7.40 -1.84 31.70
N ALA A 318 6.08 -2.10 31.71
CA ALA A 318 5.44 -3.04 30.79
C ALA A 318 5.35 -2.51 29.35
N THR A 319 5.17 -1.20 29.17
CA THR A 319 5.20 -0.57 27.84
C THR A 319 6.61 -0.53 27.27
N ASP A 320 7.62 -0.33 28.12
CA ASP A 320 9.03 -0.33 27.74
C ASP A 320 9.45 -1.73 27.28
N ALA A 321 9.11 -2.78 28.05
CA ALA A 321 9.39 -4.16 27.64
C ALA A 321 8.69 -4.54 26.32
N ALA A 322 7.45 -4.08 26.12
CA ALA A 322 6.76 -4.31 24.85
C ALA A 322 7.37 -3.52 23.68
N ALA A 323 7.95 -2.34 23.94
CA ALA A 323 8.69 -1.58 22.95
C ALA A 323 9.98 -2.30 22.56
N ASP A 324 10.76 -2.77 23.53
CA ASP A 324 12.00 -3.52 23.31
C ASP A 324 11.73 -4.81 22.48
N ASP A 325 10.66 -5.55 22.79
CA ASP A 325 10.24 -6.75 22.02
C ASP A 325 9.86 -6.41 20.57
N ILE A 326 9.22 -5.26 20.35
CA ILE A 326 8.82 -4.79 19.03
C ILE A 326 10.02 -4.28 18.24
N GLU A 327 10.95 -3.56 18.88
CA GLU A 327 12.22 -3.16 18.28
C GLU A 327 13.06 -4.38 17.86
N ALA A 328 13.11 -5.43 18.69
CA ALA A 328 13.77 -6.67 18.32
C ALA A 328 13.13 -7.35 17.10
N LYS A 329 11.79 -7.27 16.96
CA LYS A 329 11.09 -7.75 15.75
C LYS A 329 11.35 -6.86 14.55
N ARG A 330 11.34 -5.53 14.73
CA ARG A 330 11.67 -4.54 13.70
C ARG A 330 13.06 -4.83 13.10
N ALA A 331 14.06 -5.02 13.97
CA ALA A 331 15.42 -5.35 13.56
C ALA A 331 15.52 -6.66 12.77
N ARG A 332 14.73 -7.69 13.12
CA ARG A 332 14.67 -8.94 12.35
C ARG A 332 14.09 -8.74 10.96
N ILE A 333 12.96 -8.03 10.85
CA ILE A 333 12.29 -7.75 9.57
C ILE A 333 13.22 -6.93 8.65
N ILE A 334 13.90 -5.92 9.21
CA ILE A 334 14.89 -5.13 8.48
C ILE A 334 16.01 -6.03 7.93
N SER A 335 16.59 -6.89 8.78
CA SER A 335 17.65 -7.82 8.38
C SER A 335 17.19 -8.85 7.34
N GLU A 336 15.97 -9.37 7.46
CA GLU A 336 15.38 -10.28 6.48
C GLU A 336 15.23 -9.61 5.12
N HIS A 337 14.73 -8.37 5.09
CA HIS A 337 14.60 -7.62 3.85
C HIS A 337 15.95 -7.20 3.26
N GLU A 338 16.97 -6.87 4.06
CA GLU A 338 18.33 -6.64 3.57
C GLU A 338 18.86 -7.89 2.86
N ALA A 339 18.69 -9.08 3.47
CA ALA A 339 19.08 -10.34 2.86
C ALA A 339 18.30 -10.63 1.56
N GLU A 340 17.03 -10.22 1.46
CA GLU A 340 16.25 -10.33 0.23
C GLU A 340 16.74 -9.39 -0.87
N LEU A 341 17.11 -8.15 -0.54
CA LEU A 341 17.72 -7.22 -1.51
C LEU A 341 19.07 -7.73 -2.02
N GLU A 342 19.90 -8.29 -1.14
CA GLU A 342 21.17 -8.94 -1.53
C GLU A 342 20.93 -10.15 -2.44
N ARG A 343 19.89 -10.95 -2.16
CA ARG A 343 19.50 -12.07 -3.04
C ARG A 343 19.04 -11.57 -4.41
N LEU A 344 18.27 -10.48 -4.49
CA LEU A 344 17.85 -9.90 -5.76
C LEU A 344 19.02 -9.34 -6.56
N GLU A 345 19.97 -8.68 -5.89
CA GLU A 345 21.21 -8.21 -6.53
C GLU A 345 22.05 -9.38 -7.08
N ALA A 346 22.17 -10.47 -6.32
CA ALA A 346 22.85 -11.69 -6.77
C ALA A 346 22.11 -12.38 -7.93
N LYS A 347 20.78 -12.41 -7.92
CA LYS A 347 19.99 -12.89 -9.07
C LYS A 347 20.24 -12.04 -10.30
N LEU A 348 20.20 -10.71 -10.16
CA LEU A 348 20.43 -9.77 -11.25
C LEU A 348 21.83 -9.94 -11.84
N SER A 349 22.87 -10.13 -11.02
CA SER A 349 24.23 -10.35 -11.52
C SER A 349 24.38 -11.67 -12.29
N VAL A 350 23.79 -12.76 -11.79
CA VAL A 350 23.77 -14.07 -12.47
C VAL A 350 22.97 -14.00 -13.78
N GLU A 351 21.82 -13.32 -13.79
CA GLU A 351 21.02 -13.15 -15.00
C GLU A 351 21.73 -12.26 -16.03
N ARG A 352 22.44 -11.22 -15.60
CA ARG A 352 23.33 -10.43 -16.47
C ARG A 352 24.38 -11.28 -17.14
N GLU A 353 25.09 -12.10 -16.37
CA GLU A 353 26.12 -12.99 -16.91
C GLU A 353 25.52 -14.01 -17.89
N ARG A 354 24.37 -14.60 -17.52
CA ARG A 354 23.66 -15.56 -18.35
C ARG A 354 23.20 -14.94 -19.68
N GLN A 355 22.53 -13.80 -19.64
CA GLN A 355 22.01 -13.16 -20.86
C GLN A 355 23.16 -12.63 -21.74
N ARG A 356 24.26 -12.15 -21.14
CA ARG A 356 25.48 -11.82 -21.89
C ARG A 356 26.04 -13.05 -22.59
N ALA A 357 26.20 -14.17 -21.88
CA ALA A 357 26.71 -15.41 -22.47
C ALA A 357 25.77 -15.96 -23.56
N GLU A 358 24.46 -15.89 -23.38
CA GLU A 358 23.46 -16.31 -24.37
C GLU A 358 23.49 -15.41 -25.62
N LEU A 359 23.58 -14.09 -25.47
CA LEU A 359 23.75 -13.17 -26.60
C LEU A 359 25.07 -13.41 -27.33
N GLU A 360 26.17 -13.57 -26.60
CA GLU A 360 27.48 -13.86 -27.19
C GLU A 360 27.47 -15.18 -27.97
N ALA A 361 26.83 -16.22 -27.44
CA ALA A 361 26.67 -17.50 -28.12
C ALA A 361 25.81 -17.37 -29.40
N LYS A 362 24.70 -16.62 -29.35
CA LYS A 362 23.84 -16.37 -30.52
C LYS A 362 24.59 -15.60 -31.61
N LEU A 363 25.31 -14.54 -31.23
CA LEU A 363 26.11 -13.74 -32.17
C LEU A 363 27.28 -14.55 -32.75
N ALA A 364 27.96 -15.36 -31.94
CA ALA A 364 29.02 -16.25 -32.43
C ALA A 364 28.47 -17.31 -33.39
N ALA A 365 27.29 -17.88 -33.12
CA ALA A 365 26.64 -18.83 -34.02
C ALA A 365 26.24 -18.18 -35.35
N ARG A 366 25.76 -16.92 -35.33
CA ARG A 366 25.44 -16.15 -36.54
C ARG A 366 26.69 -15.89 -37.39
N ARG A 367 27.78 -15.43 -36.77
CA ARG A 367 29.06 -15.24 -37.46
C ARG A 367 29.57 -16.53 -38.09
N ALA A 368 29.55 -17.63 -37.34
CA ALA A 368 29.96 -18.94 -37.86
C ALA A 368 29.13 -19.42 -39.06
N ARG A 369 27.84 -19.04 -39.15
CA ARG A 369 26.99 -19.32 -40.32
C ARG A 369 27.37 -18.42 -41.50
N GLN A 370 27.56 -17.13 -41.28
CA GLN A 370 27.98 -16.17 -42.31
C GLN A 370 29.33 -16.55 -42.92
N GLU A 371 30.32 -16.91 -42.08
CA GLU A 371 31.61 -17.40 -42.55
C GLU A 371 31.50 -18.66 -43.41
N ARG A 372 30.62 -19.61 -43.04
CA ARG A 372 30.38 -20.82 -43.84
C ARG A 372 29.74 -20.49 -45.18
N ALA A 373 28.73 -19.63 -45.20
CA ALA A 373 28.07 -19.19 -46.43
C ALA A 373 29.04 -18.45 -47.36
N MET A 374 29.93 -17.62 -46.80
CA MET A 374 31.00 -16.95 -47.56
C MET A 374 31.98 -17.97 -48.15
N ARG A 375 32.44 -18.94 -47.36
CA ARG A 375 33.33 -20.01 -47.86
C ARG A 375 32.65 -20.86 -48.94
N GLU A 376 31.37 -21.17 -48.80
CA GLU A 376 30.61 -21.91 -49.82
C GLU A 376 30.48 -21.11 -51.13
N ARG A 377 30.27 -19.78 -51.05
CA ARG A 377 30.26 -18.89 -52.23
C ARG A 377 31.64 -18.80 -52.88
N GLN A 378 32.69 -18.65 -52.08
CA GLN A 378 34.09 -18.67 -52.53
C GLN A 378 34.41 -19.96 -53.30
N GLU A 379 34.04 -21.12 -52.74
CA GLU A 379 34.24 -22.40 -53.40
C GLU A 379 33.44 -22.52 -54.70
N ALA A 380 32.22 -21.97 -54.77
CA ALA A 380 31.41 -21.97 -55.99
C ALA A 380 32.00 -21.06 -57.08
N GLU A 381 32.38 -19.83 -56.74
CA GLU A 381 32.98 -18.87 -57.69
C GLU A 381 34.33 -19.37 -58.22
N LEU A 382 35.15 -19.99 -57.38
CA LEU A 382 36.41 -20.61 -57.80
C LEU A 382 36.18 -21.82 -58.72
N ARG A 383 35.12 -22.62 -58.49
CA ARG A 383 34.74 -23.73 -59.39
C ARG A 383 34.25 -23.22 -60.75
N ASP A 384 33.44 -22.17 -60.76
CA ASP A 384 32.93 -21.56 -62.00
C ASP A 384 34.05 -20.87 -62.80
N ALA A 385 34.96 -20.17 -62.12
CA ALA A 385 36.15 -19.57 -62.73
C ALA A 385 37.10 -20.63 -63.34
N ALA A 386 37.22 -21.80 -62.71
CA ALA A 386 37.98 -22.92 -63.24
C ALA A 386 37.31 -23.59 -64.46
N ALA A 387 35.98 -23.55 -64.57
CA ALA A 387 35.22 -24.11 -65.68
C ALA A 387 35.18 -23.20 -66.93
N GLY A 388 35.26 -21.87 -66.75
CA GLY A 388 35.10 -20.89 -67.83
C GLY A 388 36.40 -20.38 -68.49
N SER A 389 37.59 -20.75 -68.01
CA SER A 389 38.85 -20.09 -68.37
C SER A 389 39.85 -21.04 -69.05
N HIS A 390 40.10 -20.84 -70.35
CA HIS A 390 41.24 -21.40 -71.08
C HIS A 390 42.31 -20.31 -71.27
N GLY A 391 43.11 -20.04 -70.22
CA GLY A 391 44.41 -19.35 -70.39
C GLY A 391 44.84 -18.34 -69.33
N ALA A 392 43.99 -17.89 -68.40
CA ALA A 392 44.33 -16.86 -67.40
C ALA A 392 43.81 -17.16 -65.98
N VAL A 393 43.70 -18.45 -65.63
CA VAL A 393 43.09 -18.96 -64.38
C VAL A 393 43.76 -18.38 -63.14
N ASP A 394 45.10 -18.32 -63.09
CA ASP A 394 45.82 -17.94 -61.86
C ASP A 394 45.61 -16.48 -61.44
N SER A 395 45.50 -15.55 -62.41
CA SER A 395 45.24 -14.14 -62.11
C SER A 395 43.81 -13.88 -61.64
N VAL A 396 42.84 -14.61 -62.20
CA VAL A 396 41.42 -14.50 -61.81
C VAL A 396 41.20 -15.12 -60.43
N VAL A 397 41.85 -16.25 -60.14
CA VAL A 397 41.84 -16.88 -58.82
C VAL A 397 42.46 -15.97 -57.75
N ALA A 398 43.56 -15.27 -58.07
CA ALA A 398 44.20 -14.33 -57.15
C ALA A 398 43.34 -13.07 -56.88
N GLU A 399 42.69 -12.50 -57.90
CA GLU A 399 41.77 -11.37 -57.73
C GLU A 399 40.51 -11.75 -56.94
N VAL A 400 39.94 -12.93 -57.19
CA VAL A 400 38.80 -13.46 -56.45
C VAL A 400 39.19 -13.70 -54.99
N ALA A 401 40.33 -14.33 -54.72
CA ALA A 401 40.83 -14.53 -53.36
C ALA A 401 41.05 -13.21 -52.59
N ALA A 402 41.63 -12.19 -53.23
CA ALA A 402 41.86 -10.89 -52.61
C ALA A 402 40.56 -10.15 -52.25
N ARG A 403 39.54 -10.17 -53.13
CA ARG A 403 38.21 -9.59 -52.83
C ARG A 403 37.53 -10.31 -51.66
N HIS A 404 37.70 -11.63 -51.59
CA HIS A 404 37.14 -12.45 -50.53
C HIS A 404 37.83 -12.26 -49.18
N GLU A 405 39.14 -11.98 -49.15
CA GLU A 405 39.84 -11.57 -47.94
C GLU A 405 39.37 -10.19 -47.44
N GLU A 406 39.15 -9.24 -48.34
CA GLU A 406 38.58 -7.92 -48.00
C GLU A 406 37.14 -8.03 -47.48
N GLU A 407 36.30 -8.85 -48.11
CA GLU A 407 34.92 -9.10 -47.68
C GLU A 407 34.86 -9.84 -46.33
N ALA A 408 35.77 -10.80 -46.09
CA ALA A 408 35.89 -11.48 -44.80
C ALA A 408 36.30 -10.52 -43.68
N ALA A 409 37.29 -9.65 -43.93
CA ALA A 409 37.72 -8.63 -42.97
C ALA A 409 36.61 -7.60 -42.68
N ALA A 410 35.84 -7.21 -43.69
CA ALA A 410 34.69 -6.30 -43.53
C ALA A 410 33.57 -6.94 -42.68
N LEU A 411 33.27 -8.22 -42.89
CA LEU A 411 32.29 -8.97 -42.10
C LEU A 411 32.74 -9.17 -40.64
N GLU A 412 34.03 -9.41 -40.40
CA GLU A 412 34.57 -9.47 -39.03
C GLU A 412 34.41 -8.14 -38.30
N ALA A 413 34.69 -7.02 -38.97
CA ALA A 413 34.52 -5.67 -38.41
C ALA A 413 33.05 -5.36 -38.12
N GLU A 414 32.15 -5.59 -39.07
CA GLU A 414 30.70 -5.39 -38.90
C GLU A 414 30.15 -6.28 -37.77
N GLY A 415 30.57 -7.54 -37.72
CA GLY A 415 30.17 -8.45 -36.65
C GLY A 415 30.61 -7.97 -35.27
N LEU A 416 31.82 -7.39 -35.12
CA LEU A 416 32.31 -6.83 -33.87
C LEU A 416 31.52 -5.59 -33.43
N GLU A 417 31.16 -4.72 -34.37
CA GLU A 417 30.32 -3.55 -34.10
C GLU A 417 28.91 -3.96 -33.66
N GLU A 418 28.28 -4.92 -34.36
CA GLU A 418 26.97 -5.47 -33.98
C GLU A 418 26.99 -6.09 -32.58
N ARG A 419 28.08 -6.80 -32.24
CA ARG A 419 28.25 -7.38 -30.90
C ARG A 419 28.40 -6.31 -29.83
N GLY A 420 29.18 -5.27 -30.09
CA GLY A 420 29.30 -4.13 -29.17
C GLY A 420 27.95 -3.48 -28.91
N ALA A 421 27.21 -3.17 -29.97
CA ALA A 421 25.90 -2.55 -29.87
C ALA A 421 24.87 -3.43 -29.11
N ALA A 422 24.84 -4.74 -29.38
CA ALA A 422 23.92 -5.66 -28.72
C ALA A 422 24.23 -5.85 -27.22
N ILE A 423 25.52 -5.88 -26.85
CA ILE A 423 25.94 -5.94 -25.44
C ILE A 423 25.58 -4.64 -24.71
N ASP A 424 25.77 -3.49 -25.35
CA ASP A 424 25.41 -2.18 -24.80
C ASP A 424 23.89 -2.05 -24.61
N GLU A 425 23.08 -2.55 -25.55
CA GLU A 425 21.62 -2.57 -25.42
C GLU A 425 21.13 -3.50 -24.31
N LEU A 426 21.72 -4.69 -24.17
CA LEU A 426 21.44 -5.58 -23.04
C LEU A 426 21.80 -4.93 -21.71
N GLY A 427 22.94 -4.24 -21.63
CA GLY A 427 23.37 -3.49 -20.45
C GLY A 427 22.31 -2.49 -20.02
N LYS A 428 21.89 -1.62 -20.95
CA LYS A 428 20.80 -0.66 -20.73
C LYS A 428 19.52 -1.33 -20.22
N GLY A 429 19.22 -2.55 -20.71
CA GLY A 429 18.15 -3.47 -20.28
C GLY A 429 18.03 -3.59 -18.76
N LEU A 430 19.16 -3.95 -18.17
CA LEU A 430 19.30 -4.39 -16.78
C LEU A 430 19.77 -3.26 -15.84
N ASP A 431 20.20 -2.13 -16.39
CA ASP A 431 20.61 -0.93 -15.63
C ASP A 431 19.45 -0.32 -14.84
N ALA A 432 18.22 -0.42 -15.34
CA ALA A 432 17.03 0.10 -14.67
C ALA A 432 16.70 -0.68 -13.38
N ALA A 433 16.78 -2.01 -13.41
CA ALA A 433 16.63 -2.86 -12.22
C ALA A 433 17.76 -2.64 -11.19
N GLU A 434 18.98 -2.37 -11.65
CA GLU A 434 20.10 -2.03 -10.77
C GLU A 434 19.92 -0.63 -10.14
N ALA A 435 19.44 0.35 -10.91
CA ALA A 435 19.10 1.67 -10.39
C ALA A 435 18.01 1.57 -9.31
N ALA A 436 16.98 0.75 -9.52
CA ALA A 436 15.94 0.49 -8.54
C ALA A 436 16.49 -0.13 -7.24
N LEU A 437 17.35 -1.15 -7.35
CA LEU A 437 18.02 -1.76 -6.20
C LEU A 437 18.92 -0.78 -5.44
N ARG A 438 19.67 0.07 -6.15
CA ARG A 438 20.52 1.10 -5.54
C ARG A 438 19.69 2.15 -4.82
N ALA A 439 18.64 2.66 -5.46
CA ALA A 439 17.72 3.63 -4.87
C ALA A 439 17.09 3.07 -3.59
N GLU A 440 16.62 1.82 -3.61
CA GLU A 440 16.03 1.17 -2.43
C GLU A 440 17.06 1.01 -1.30
N LYS A 441 18.29 0.62 -1.60
CA LYS A 441 19.37 0.53 -0.59
C LYS A 441 19.74 1.89 -0.01
N GLU A 442 19.77 2.94 -0.82
CA GLU A 442 20.08 4.30 -0.37
C GLU A 442 18.96 4.89 0.50
N LEU A 443 17.70 4.71 0.09
CA LEU A 443 16.52 5.05 0.88
C LEU A 443 16.61 4.40 2.27
N ARG A 444 16.93 3.11 2.31
CA ARG A 444 17.10 2.35 3.55
C ARG A 444 18.22 2.86 4.43
N ARG A 445 19.40 3.13 3.87
CA ARG A 445 20.52 3.66 4.63
C ARG A 445 20.15 4.96 5.34
N ILE A 446 19.37 5.82 4.67
CA ILE A 446 18.88 7.07 5.25
C ILE A 446 17.84 6.78 6.32
N THR A 447 16.80 5.98 6.03
CA THR A 447 15.76 5.66 7.02
C THR A 447 16.33 5.00 8.27
N ASP A 448 17.25 4.05 8.12
CA ASP A 448 17.87 3.34 9.23
C ASP A 448 18.78 4.25 10.06
N ALA A 449 19.53 5.15 9.40
CA ALA A 449 20.33 6.15 10.11
C ALA A 449 19.44 7.06 10.94
N HIS A 450 18.31 7.51 10.38
CA HIS A 450 17.34 8.33 11.10
C HIS A 450 16.63 7.58 12.23
N GLU A 451 16.22 6.33 12.02
CA GLU A 451 15.62 5.51 13.07
C GLU A 451 16.60 5.28 14.22
N ARG A 452 17.89 4.98 13.93
CA ARG A 452 18.94 4.85 14.97
C ARG A 452 19.15 6.14 15.73
N GLU A 453 19.20 7.28 15.04
CA GLU A 453 19.33 8.58 15.69
C GLU A 453 18.10 8.92 16.56
N LYS A 454 16.89 8.63 16.07
CA LYS A 454 15.65 8.81 16.84
C LYS A 454 15.66 7.97 18.11
N VAL A 455 15.97 6.67 18.01
CA VAL A 455 16.09 5.79 19.17
C VAL A 455 17.17 6.29 20.13
N ALA A 456 18.31 6.76 19.62
CA ALA A 456 19.37 7.32 20.46
C ALA A 456 18.94 8.61 21.18
N LEU A 457 18.17 9.48 20.52
CA LEU A 457 17.61 10.69 21.13
C LEU A 457 16.56 10.36 22.20
N GLU A 458 15.67 9.40 21.94
CA GLU A 458 14.67 8.92 22.89
C GLU A 458 15.34 8.26 24.11
N GLN A 459 16.39 7.46 23.91
CA GLN A 459 17.18 6.88 24.98
C GLN A 459 17.89 7.95 25.83
N ARG A 460 18.50 8.96 25.19
CA ARG A 460 19.13 10.08 25.90
C ARG A 460 18.12 10.82 26.77
N LEU A 461 16.95 11.15 26.22
CA LEU A 461 15.86 11.79 26.95
C LEU A 461 15.39 10.94 28.13
N ARG A 462 15.29 9.61 27.95
CA ARG A 462 14.93 8.68 29.02
C ARG A 462 15.96 8.68 30.15
N VAL A 463 17.24 8.59 29.83
CA VAL A 463 18.33 8.62 30.82
C VAL A 463 18.38 9.97 31.53
N GLU A 464 18.21 11.07 30.79
CA GLU A 464 18.16 12.41 31.37
C GLU A 464 16.96 12.57 32.29
N ARG A 465 15.78 12.09 31.90
CA ARG A 465 14.59 12.07 32.75
C ARG A 465 14.83 11.30 34.04
N GLN A 466 15.39 10.10 33.98
CA GLN A 466 15.71 9.30 35.16
C GLN A 466 16.70 10.02 36.08
N ARG A 467 17.74 10.64 35.51
CA ARG A 467 18.72 11.44 36.26
C ARG A 467 18.05 12.64 36.92
N GLN A 468 17.27 13.40 36.17
CA GLN A 468 16.55 14.59 36.63
C GLN A 468 15.54 14.24 37.75
N GLU A 469 14.79 13.14 37.61
CA GLU A 469 13.87 12.62 38.63
C GLU A 469 14.63 12.19 39.90
N ALA A 470 15.76 11.50 39.75
CA ALA A 470 16.61 11.11 40.88
C ALA A 470 17.20 12.33 41.62
N GLU A 471 17.65 13.34 40.88
CA GLU A 471 18.14 14.61 41.45
C GLU A 471 17.03 15.36 42.20
N LEU A 472 15.81 15.41 41.65
CA LEU A 472 14.64 15.99 42.34
C LEU A 472 14.36 15.23 43.63
N GLN A 473 14.27 13.90 43.58
CA GLN A 473 14.01 13.08 44.77
C GLN A 473 15.07 13.29 45.86
N GLN A 474 16.35 13.38 45.49
CA GLN A 474 17.42 13.69 46.44
C GLN A 474 17.27 15.09 47.05
N LYS A 475 16.91 16.11 46.26
CA LYS A 475 16.66 17.47 46.76
C LYS A 475 15.50 17.50 47.75
N LEU A 476 14.39 16.83 47.43
CA LEU A 476 13.23 16.73 48.31
C LEU A 476 13.60 16.00 49.62
N ARG A 477 14.30 14.86 49.54
CA ARG A 477 14.79 14.12 50.73
C ARG A 477 15.66 14.99 51.63
N LYS A 478 16.67 15.67 51.08
CA LYS A 478 17.56 16.56 51.85
C LYS A 478 16.79 17.71 52.52
N ARG A 479 15.75 18.24 51.87
CA ARG A 479 14.89 19.28 52.48
C ARG A 479 14.05 18.74 53.62
N ARG A 480 13.45 17.54 53.48
CA ARG A 480 12.73 16.85 54.56
C ARG A 480 13.65 16.62 55.75
N GLU A 481 14.82 16.01 55.54
CA GLU A 481 15.80 15.75 56.58
C GLU A 481 16.26 17.05 57.28
N LYS A 482 16.52 18.12 56.52
CA LYS A 482 16.90 19.41 57.08
C LYS A 482 15.80 20.01 57.95
N ARG A 483 14.55 19.97 57.51
CA ARG A 483 13.44 20.52 58.30
C ARG A 483 13.02 19.65 59.47
N GLU A 484 13.07 18.32 59.32
CA GLU A 484 12.89 17.40 60.45
C GLU A 484 13.95 17.65 61.53
N SER A 485 15.20 17.89 61.15
CA SER A 485 16.25 18.22 62.12
C SER A 485 16.09 19.61 62.76
N GLU A 486 15.61 20.61 62.02
CA GLU A 486 15.24 21.92 62.58
C GLU A 486 14.05 21.83 63.54
N LEU A 487 13.00 21.06 63.20
CA LEU A 487 11.87 20.81 64.08
C LEU A 487 12.29 20.10 65.36
N ARG A 488 13.17 19.10 65.27
CA ARG A 488 13.76 18.45 66.46
C ARG A 488 14.52 19.44 67.32
N LEU A 489 15.33 20.31 66.72
CA LEU A 489 16.07 21.37 67.43
C LEU A 489 15.13 22.39 68.09
N ASP A 490 14.05 22.77 67.44
CA ASP A 490 13.08 23.72 67.97
C ASP A 490 12.21 23.09 69.07
N ALA A 491 11.87 21.80 68.96
CA ALA A 491 11.24 21.02 70.02
C ALA A 491 12.17 20.88 71.24
N GLU A 492 13.45 20.57 71.04
CA GLU A 492 14.47 20.54 72.10
C GLU A 492 14.65 21.91 72.77
N ARG A 493 14.69 22.99 71.98
CA ARG A 493 14.77 24.37 72.49
C ARG A 493 13.50 24.79 73.24
N ALA A 494 12.33 24.33 72.79
CA ALA A 494 11.09 24.56 73.50
C ALA A 494 11.16 23.88 74.87
N LEU A 495 11.48 22.58 74.92
CA LEU A 495 11.67 21.80 76.15
C LEU A 495 12.70 22.43 77.12
N LEU A 496 13.79 23.00 76.60
CA LEU A 496 14.77 23.73 77.42
C LEU A 496 14.23 25.07 77.97
N ARG A 497 13.39 25.79 77.23
CA ARG A 497 12.69 26.99 77.74
C ARG A 497 11.55 26.65 78.70
N THR A 498 11.01 25.42 78.64
CA THR A 498 9.92 24.95 79.49
C THR A 498 10.39 24.44 80.85
N ALA A 499 11.65 24.03 80.97
CA ALA A 499 12.29 23.57 82.22
C ALA A 499 12.55 24.68 83.26
N GLY A 500 11.86 25.82 83.16
CA GLY A 500 11.83 26.85 84.20
C GLY A 500 10.79 26.50 85.28
N PRO A 501 11.10 26.66 86.58
CA PRO A 501 10.23 26.22 87.66
C PRO A 501 9.00 27.12 87.77
N GLY A 502 7.87 26.64 87.24
CA GLY A 502 6.55 27.25 87.47
C GLY A 502 5.89 27.80 86.20
N SER A 503 5.23 26.95 85.42
CA SER A 503 4.05 27.34 84.62
C SER A 503 3.25 26.09 84.25
N GLY A 504 1.93 26.17 84.37
CA GLY A 504 1.02 25.02 84.39
C GLY A 504 0.83 24.29 83.05
N GLY A 505 0.35 23.04 83.20
CA GLY A 505 -0.24 22.19 82.16
C GLY A 505 0.71 21.72 81.05
N GLU A 506 1.11 20.46 81.07
CA GLU A 506 1.85 19.81 79.97
C GLU A 506 1.01 19.76 78.66
N THR A 507 -0.32 19.66 78.77
CA THR A 507 -1.25 19.44 77.66
C THR A 507 -1.42 20.61 76.66
N PRO A 508 -1.62 21.89 77.05
CA PRO A 508 -1.70 23.00 76.08
C PRO A 508 -0.37 23.29 75.38
N ARG A 509 0.75 22.85 75.96
CA ARG A 509 2.10 23.09 75.44
C ARG A 509 2.51 22.06 74.39
N GLU A 510 2.18 20.79 74.64
CA GLU A 510 2.32 19.72 73.66
C GLU A 510 1.39 19.94 72.45
N ALA A 511 0.16 20.39 72.68
CA ALA A 511 -0.77 20.72 71.60
C ALA A 511 -0.24 21.85 70.68
N ALA A 512 0.37 22.90 71.24
CA ALA A 512 0.96 23.98 70.45
C ALA A 512 2.20 23.55 69.64
N LEU A 513 3.01 22.63 70.16
CA LEU A 513 4.13 22.03 69.44
C LEU A 513 3.65 21.13 68.29
N GLN A 514 2.65 20.29 68.54
CA GLN A 514 2.04 19.44 67.51
C GLN A 514 1.36 20.26 66.40
N GLU A 515 0.68 21.36 66.73
CA GLU A 515 0.12 22.28 65.73
C GLU A 515 1.21 22.97 64.89
N ALA A 516 2.31 23.39 65.53
CA ALA A 516 3.45 23.98 64.82
C ALA A 516 4.12 22.97 63.88
N GLU A 517 4.33 21.72 64.33
CA GLU A 517 4.84 20.62 63.52
C GLU A 517 3.92 20.34 62.33
N ARG A 518 2.60 20.24 62.54
CA ARG A 518 1.61 20.04 61.47
C ARG A 518 1.68 21.15 60.43
N ARG A 519 1.71 22.43 60.84
CA ARG A 519 1.81 23.58 59.91
C ARG A 519 3.11 23.58 59.10
N VAL A 520 4.24 23.25 59.71
CA VAL A 520 5.54 23.18 58.99
C VAL A 520 5.57 22.01 58.02
N MET A 521 5.02 20.85 58.40
CA MET A 521 4.93 19.69 57.52
C MET A 521 3.97 19.95 56.34
N GLU A 522 2.89 20.69 56.56
CA GLU A 522 1.96 21.11 55.50
C GLU A 522 2.63 22.10 54.52
N GLN A 523 3.40 23.08 55.03
CA GLN A 523 4.20 23.98 54.18
C GLN A 523 5.25 23.23 53.35
N LEU A 524 5.91 22.23 53.93
CA LEU A 524 6.80 21.33 53.19
C LEU A 524 6.06 20.60 52.09
N ARG A 525 4.91 19.98 52.38
CA ARG A 525 4.11 19.28 51.37
C ARG A 525 3.72 20.20 50.22
N GLN A 526 3.30 21.44 50.51
CA GLN A 526 2.96 22.43 49.48
C GLN A 526 4.18 22.83 48.63
N GLN A 527 5.34 23.07 49.25
CA GLN A 527 6.57 23.38 48.51
C GLN A 527 7.06 22.21 47.66
N GLU A 528 6.98 20.99 48.18
CA GLU A 528 7.35 19.79 47.43
C GLU A 528 6.40 19.53 46.26
N ALA A 529 5.10 19.82 46.42
CA ALA A 529 4.13 19.77 45.34
C ALA A 529 4.48 20.80 44.25
N ALA A 530 4.75 22.04 44.62
CA ALA A 530 5.16 23.10 43.69
C ALA A 530 6.46 22.76 42.94
N ASP A 531 7.46 22.22 43.63
CA ASP A 531 8.72 21.78 43.00
C ASP A 531 8.50 20.61 42.03
N ARG A 532 7.62 19.66 42.37
CA ARG A 532 7.24 18.56 41.47
C ARG A 532 6.49 19.07 40.25
N GLU A 533 5.63 20.07 40.39
CA GLU A 533 4.93 20.69 39.26
C GLU A 533 5.88 21.47 38.36
N ALA A 534 6.77 22.29 38.92
CA ALA A 534 7.79 23.00 38.17
C ALA A 534 8.72 22.04 37.41
N PHE A 535 9.07 20.91 38.04
CA PHE A 535 9.82 19.83 37.41
C PHE A 535 9.08 19.20 36.23
N LYS A 536 7.80 18.82 36.44
CA LYS A 536 6.96 18.25 35.36
C LYS A 536 6.84 19.21 34.18
N LYS A 537 6.72 20.51 34.44
CA LYS A 537 6.67 21.54 33.39
C LYS A 537 7.97 21.58 32.60
N LYS A 538 9.12 21.65 33.29
CA LYS A 538 10.43 21.64 32.62
C LYS A 538 10.63 20.36 31.80
N LEU A 539 10.25 19.21 32.34
CA LEU A 539 10.32 17.93 31.63
C LEU A 539 9.45 17.97 30.36
N ALA A 540 8.24 18.52 30.44
CA ALA A 540 7.37 18.66 29.27
C ALA A 540 7.96 19.60 28.20
N ASP A 541 8.62 20.68 28.61
CA ASP A 541 9.32 21.59 27.69
C ASP A 541 10.52 20.90 27.02
N ASP A 542 11.33 20.16 27.78
CA ASP A 542 12.45 19.35 27.27
C ASP A 542 11.95 18.24 26.32
N GLU A 543 10.86 17.54 26.67
CA GLU A 543 10.21 16.56 25.79
C GLU A 543 9.67 17.20 24.49
N ALA A 544 9.10 18.40 24.57
CA ALA A 544 8.58 19.12 23.40
C ALA A 544 9.71 19.56 22.45
N THR A 545 10.84 20.05 22.98
CA THR A 545 11.99 20.42 22.15
C THR A 545 12.61 19.21 21.46
N MET A 546 12.69 18.06 22.14
CA MET A 546 13.17 16.80 21.55
C MET A 546 12.22 16.26 20.49
N ARG A 547 10.90 16.33 20.72
CA ARG A 547 9.91 15.97 19.68
C ARG A 547 10.06 16.85 18.45
N ALA A 548 10.20 18.16 18.62
CA ALA A 548 10.44 19.08 17.50
C ALA A 548 11.75 18.76 16.75
N ALA A 549 12.81 18.37 17.46
CA ALA A 549 14.07 17.96 16.84
C ALA A 549 13.93 16.63 16.06
N ILE A 550 13.18 15.66 16.58
CA ILE A 550 12.87 14.40 15.89
C ILE A 550 12.01 14.68 14.65
N GLU A 551 10.99 15.53 14.76
CA GLU A 551 10.13 15.93 13.63
C GLU A 551 10.92 16.64 12.52
N ALA A 552 11.83 17.55 12.89
CA ALA A 552 12.71 18.22 11.92
C ALA A 552 13.59 17.20 11.18
N LYS A 553 14.20 16.25 11.91
CA LYS A 553 15.00 15.18 11.29
C LYS A 553 14.17 14.23 10.43
N ASN A 554 12.93 13.94 10.81
CA ASN A 554 12.03 13.13 9.99
C ASN A 554 11.70 13.86 8.68
N ALA A 555 11.45 15.17 8.74
CA ALA A 555 11.23 15.97 7.54
C ALA A 555 12.47 15.99 6.63
N ASP A 556 13.68 16.09 7.21
CA ASP A 556 14.94 15.99 6.46
C ASP A 556 15.09 14.61 5.81
N ALA A 557 14.84 13.52 6.55
CA ALA A 557 14.86 12.14 6.05
C ALA A 557 13.91 11.94 4.88
N GLU A 558 12.67 12.40 5.03
CA GLU A 558 11.66 12.35 3.99
C GLU A 558 12.06 13.19 2.76
N SER A 559 12.69 14.35 2.96
CA SER A 559 13.17 15.17 1.86
C SER A 559 14.28 14.48 1.05
N GLN A 560 15.22 13.82 1.73
CA GLN A 560 16.28 13.05 1.09
C GLN A 560 15.72 11.83 0.38
N ALA A 561 14.75 11.14 1.00
CA ALA A 561 14.07 10.01 0.39
C ALA A 561 13.31 10.42 -0.88
N ARG A 562 12.61 11.56 -0.86
CA ARG A 562 11.97 12.12 -2.05
C ARG A 562 12.99 12.47 -3.13
N ALA A 563 14.12 13.08 -2.76
CA ALA A 563 15.18 13.41 -3.71
C ALA A 563 15.77 12.18 -4.40
N ILE A 564 15.94 11.06 -3.69
CA ILE A 564 16.40 9.78 -4.27
C ILE A 564 15.35 9.21 -5.21
N ARG A 565 14.07 9.20 -4.81
CA ARG A 565 12.98 8.73 -5.68
C ARG A 565 12.89 9.55 -6.96
N GLU A 566 12.95 10.88 -6.86
CA GLU A 566 12.96 11.77 -8.02
C GLU A 566 14.20 11.57 -8.89
N ALA A 567 15.38 11.33 -8.30
CA ALA A 567 16.59 11.05 -9.06
C ALA A 567 16.46 9.73 -9.84
N HIS A 568 15.93 8.68 -9.19
CA HIS A 568 15.64 7.40 -9.83
C HIS A 568 14.60 7.54 -10.96
N GLU A 569 13.50 8.26 -10.73
CA GLU A 569 12.50 8.53 -11.76
C GLU A 569 13.11 9.27 -12.96
N ARG A 570 13.95 10.29 -12.73
CA ARG A 570 14.68 10.99 -13.80
C ARG A 570 15.65 10.06 -14.55
N GLU A 571 16.33 9.16 -13.84
CA GLU A 571 17.22 8.17 -14.45
C GLU A 571 16.42 7.21 -15.34
N LEU A 572 15.29 6.68 -14.86
CA LEU A 572 14.38 5.83 -15.64
C LEU A 572 13.83 6.56 -16.87
N GLU A 573 13.35 7.80 -16.71
CA GLU A 573 12.89 8.64 -17.81
C GLU A 573 14.00 8.86 -18.85
N SER A 574 15.24 9.07 -18.41
CA SER A 574 16.39 9.22 -19.30
C SER A 574 16.71 7.92 -20.05
N LEU A 575 16.60 6.76 -19.39
CA LEU A 575 16.82 5.45 -20.00
C LEU A 575 15.73 5.12 -21.02
N VAL A 576 14.47 5.38 -20.69
CA VAL A 576 13.32 5.22 -21.61
C VAL A 576 13.42 6.20 -22.78
N GLY A 577 13.79 7.46 -22.53
CA GLY A 577 13.98 8.49 -23.55
C GLY A 577 15.11 8.15 -24.52
N ARG A 578 16.25 7.65 -24.01
CA ARG A 578 17.39 7.17 -24.82
C ARG A 578 17.00 5.96 -25.66
N ARG A 579 16.37 4.94 -25.07
CA ARG A 579 15.85 3.77 -25.81
C ARG A 579 14.86 4.17 -26.91
N GLY A 580 13.95 5.11 -26.62
CA GLY A 580 12.99 5.61 -27.60
C GLY A 580 13.65 6.37 -28.76
N ALA A 581 14.69 7.17 -28.48
CA ALA A 581 15.46 7.87 -29.50
C ALA A 581 16.31 6.91 -30.35
N GLU A 582 16.90 5.90 -29.73
CA GLU A 582 17.70 4.86 -30.38
C GLU A 582 16.86 3.99 -31.31
N LYS A 583 15.68 3.54 -30.88
CA LYS A 583 14.70 2.85 -31.74
C LYS A 583 14.30 3.69 -32.96
N ARG A 584 14.13 5.00 -32.80
CA ARG A 584 13.83 5.91 -33.92
C ARG A 584 15.02 6.03 -34.89
N ARG A 585 16.25 6.09 -34.37
CA ARG A 585 17.46 6.10 -35.21
C ARG A 585 17.64 4.80 -35.97
N GLN A 586 17.44 3.65 -35.32
CA GLN A 586 17.48 2.33 -35.96
C GLN A 586 16.44 2.20 -37.07
N ARG A 587 15.19 2.62 -36.82
CA ARG A 587 14.14 2.65 -37.85
C ARG A 587 14.53 3.54 -39.04
N ALA A 588 15.03 4.76 -38.78
CA ALA A 588 15.48 5.66 -39.84
C ALA A 588 16.65 5.07 -40.65
N ALA A 589 17.60 4.41 -40.00
CA ALA A 589 18.73 3.74 -40.66
C ALA A 589 18.28 2.54 -41.51
N LEU A 590 17.31 1.75 -41.03
CA LEU A 590 16.70 0.66 -41.81
C LEU A 590 15.94 1.20 -43.03
N GLU A 591 15.15 2.26 -42.86
CA GLU A 591 14.46 2.94 -43.96
C GLU A 591 15.44 3.48 -45.02
N GLU A 592 16.57 4.05 -44.59
CA GLU A 592 17.63 4.52 -45.48
C GLU A 592 18.32 3.38 -46.24
N ARG A 593 18.65 2.27 -45.55
CA ARG A 593 19.20 1.06 -46.17
C ARG A 593 18.24 0.47 -47.20
N LEU A 594 16.94 0.41 -46.90
CA LEU A 594 15.92 -0.05 -47.84
C LEU A 594 15.83 0.86 -49.07
N ARG A 595 15.84 2.19 -48.89
CA ARG A 595 15.88 3.16 -50.00
C ARG A 595 17.12 2.99 -50.87
N LEU A 596 18.30 2.82 -50.28
CA LEU A 596 19.55 2.58 -51.00
C LEU A 596 19.51 1.28 -51.80
N ARG A 597 18.96 0.20 -51.24
CA ARG A 597 18.76 -1.07 -51.97
C ARG A 597 17.79 -0.92 -53.14
N GLN A 598 16.68 -0.21 -52.94
CA GLN A 598 15.72 0.08 -54.01
C GLN A 598 16.36 0.92 -55.13
N ALA A 599 17.16 1.93 -54.79
CA ALA A 599 17.87 2.76 -55.75
C ALA A 599 18.90 1.94 -56.56
N LYS A 600 19.72 1.11 -55.90
CA LYS A 600 20.66 0.22 -56.58
C LYS A 600 19.97 -0.74 -57.54
N ARG A 601 18.86 -1.36 -57.12
CA ARG A 601 18.08 -2.25 -58.01
C ARG A 601 17.48 -1.50 -59.20
N ALA A 602 17.00 -0.27 -58.99
CA ALA A 602 16.49 0.56 -60.08
C ALA A 602 17.60 0.91 -61.10
N GLU A 603 18.82 1.20 -60.63
CA GLU A 603 19.97 1.43 -61.50
C GLU A 603 20.39 0.16 -62.24
N GLU A 604 20.41 -1.00 -61.58
CA GLU A 604 20.68 -2.29 -62.23
C GLU A 604 19.65 -2.63 -63.31
N LEU A 605 18.36 -2.36 -63.05
CA LEU A 605 17.31 -2.54 -64.05
C LEU A 605 17.50 -1.59 -65.24
N ARG A 606 17.87 -0.33 -65.01
CA ARG A 606 18.20 0.61 -66.10
C ARG A 606 19.39 0.14 -66.92
N ARG A 607 20.47 -0.31 -66.27
CA ARG A 607 21.63 -0.89 -66.97
C ARG A 607 21.26 -2.12 -67.80
N LYS A 608 20.38 -2.98 -67.29
CA LYS A 608 19.87 -4.14 -68.04
C LYS A 608 19.01 -3.71 -69.24
N GLN A 609 18.18 -2.67 -69.09
CA GLN A 609 17.39 -2.10 -70.17
C GLN A 609 18.28 -1.45 -71.24
N GLU A 610 19.31 -0.71 -70.84
CA GLU A 610 20.30 -0.11 -71.75
C GLU A 610 21.10 -1.20 -72.49
N ALA A 611 21.52 -2.26 -71.79
CA ALA A 611 22.20 -3.40 -72.40
C ALA A 611 21.30 -4.14 -73.40
N ALA A 612 20.02 -4.34 -73.07
CA ALA A 612 19.05 -4.95 -73.98
C ALA A 612 18.79 -4.09 -75.24
N LEU A 613 18.69 -2.77 -75.08
CA LEU A 613 18.56 -1.84 -76.22
C LEU A 613 19.80 -1.85 -77.11
N LEU A 614 21.00 -1.93 -76.53
CA LEU A 614 22.23 -2.10 -77.30
C LEU A 614 22.28 -3.44 -78.03
N GLU A 615 21.79 -4.52 -77.41
CA GLU A 615 21.70 -5.83 -78.05
C GLU A 615 20.68 -5.84 -79.20
N GLU A 616 19.54 -5.17 -79.05
CA GLU A 616 18.57 -4.97 -80.14
C GLU A 616 19.15 -4.11 -81.27
N GLN A 617 19.89 -3.05 -80.96
CA GLN A 617 20.58 -2.23 -81.97
C GLN A 617 21.66 -3.02 -82.73
N LEU A 618 22.41 -3.89 -82.03
CA LEU A 618 23.37 -4.78 -82.67
C LEU A 618 22.68 -5.81 -83.56
N LYS A 619 21.56 -6.41 -83.12
CA LYS A 619 20.76 -7.33 -83.95
C LYS A 619 20.20 -6.63 -85.18
N HIS A 620 19.66 -5.42 -85.06
CA HIS A 620 19.21 -4.65 -86.21
C HIS A 620 20.36 -4.27 -87.16
N ALA A 621 21.54 -3.92 -86.64
CA ALA A 621 22.71 -3.67 -87.47
C ALA A 621 23.21 -4.93 -88.19
N GLU A 622 23.13 -6.11 -87.54
CA GLU A 622 23.42 -7.41 -88.16
C GLU A 622 22.37 -7.79 -89.22
N GLU A 623 21.09 -7.51 -88.99
CA GLU A 623 20.02 -7.70 -89.97
C GLU A 623 20.19 -6.77 -91.18
N GLU A 624 20.51 -5.49 -90.97
CA GLU A 624 20.82 -4.54 -92.04
C GLU A 624 22.08 -4.96 -92.83
N ALA A 625 23.12 -5.44 -92.13
CA ALA A 625 24.32 -5.98 -92.79
C ALA A 625 24.01 -7.24 -93.61
N ASN A 626 23.12 -8.13 -93.13
CA ASN A 626 22.69 -9.31 -93.87
C ASN A 626 21.82 -8.95 -95.09
N VAL A 627 20.97 -7.93 -95.00
CA VAL A 627 20.20 -7.43 -96.15
C VAL A 627 21.11 -6.84 -97.25
N VAL A 628 22.21 -6.19 -96.87
CA VAL A 628 23.21 -5.71 -97.84
C VAL A 628 23.95 -6.87 -98.52
N VAL A 629 24.27 -7.95 -97.78
CA VAL A 629 24.88 -9.16 -98.35
C VAL A 629 23.92 -9.94 -99.25
N ASP A 630 22.63 -9.95 -98.94
CA ASP A 630 21.60 -10.58 -99.80
C ASP A 630 21.31 -9.75 -101.06
N LEU A 631 21.40 -8.41 -100.99
CA LEU A 631 21.36 -7.53 -102.16
C LEU A 631 22.56 -7.77 -103.10
N ASP A 632 23.76 -7.94 -102.56
CA ASP A 632 24.96 -8.28 -103.35
C ASP A 632 24.91 -9.69 -103.98
N LYS A 633 24.18 -10.64 -103.38
CA LYS A 633 23.92 -11.98 -103.98
C LYS A 633 22.80 -11.97 -105.02
N SER A 634 21.77 -11.14 -104.83
CA SER A 634 20.72 -10.96 -105.85
C SER A 634 21.19 -10.13 -107.06
N ALA A 635 22.22 -9.29 -106.91
CA ALA A 635 22.87 -8.60 -108.02
C ALA A 635 23.88 -9.47 -108.80
N SER A 636 24.18 -10.69 -108.34
CA SER A 636 25.12 -11.61 -108.99
C SER A 636 24.48 -12.90 -109.53
N SER A 637 23.15 -12.96 -109.66
CA SER A 637 22.44 -14.17 -110.13
C SER A 637 21.34 -13.95 -111.19
N ASP A 638 21.28 -12.77 -111.82
CA ASP A 638 20.36 -12.46 -112.94
C ASP A 638 21.12 -12.05 -114.22
N ASP A 639 22.10 -12.85 -114.67
CA ASP A 639 22.83 -12.62 -115.93
C ASP A 639 23.31 -13.93 -116.61
N ASP A 640 22.53 -15.01 -116.53
CA ASP A 640 22.70 -16.22 -117.35
C ASP A 640 21.32 -16.82 -117.65
N ASP A 641 20.69 -16.41 -118.76
CA ASP A 641 19.84 -17.24 -119.66
C ASP A 641 19.02 -16.33 -120.60
N ASP A 642 19.54 -16.08 -121.82
CA ASP A 642 18.77 -15.96 -123.08
C ASP A 642 19.69 -15.50 -124.25
N ASP A 643 20.26 -16.45 -125.02
CA ASP A 643 20.60 -16.21 -126.44
C ASP A 643 20.61 -17.53 -127.23
N GLU A 644 19.43 -17.95 -127.71
CA GLU A 644 19.28 -18.69 -128.98
C GLU A 644 19.41 -17.66 -130.13
N GLY A 645 20.14 -17.83 -131.24
CA GLY A 645 20.82 -18.97 -131.85
C GLY A 645 21.09 -18.70 -133.36
N GLY A 646 21.78 -19.63 -134.02
CA GLY A 646 21.84 -19.81 -135.49
C GLY A 646 23.07 -19.21 -136.20
N ASP A 647 23.68 -19.79 -137.24
CA ASP A 647 23.43 -21.00 -138.04
C ASP A 647 24.67 -21.24 -138.97
N GLY A 648 24.86 -22.49 -139.42
CA GLY A 648 25.50 -22.85 -140.71
C GLY A 648 27.03 -22.89 -140.86
N SER A 649 27.63 -24.09 -140.73
CA SER A 649 28.55 -24.75 -141.70
C SER A 649 29.01 -26.12 -141.19
#